data_AF-A0A9W8TL83-F1
#
_entry.id   AF-A0A9W8TL83-F1
#
_cell.length_a   1.000
_cell.length_b   1.000
_cell.length_c   1.000
_cell.angle_alpha   90.00
_cell.angle_beta   90.00
_cell.angle_gamma   90.00
#
_symmetry.space_group_name_H-M   'P 1'
#
loop_
_entity.id
_entity.type
_entity.pdbx_description
1 polymer ?
#
loop_
_entity_poly.entity_id
_entity_poly.type
_entity_poly.pdbx_seq_one_letter_code
_entity_poly.pdbx_strand_id
1 'polypeptide(L)'
;MAATELTFVAAECLKKVSQYRNHIDVGVIKSSPWDILEVSLAVSLLLEADCPPELFLDEANTLVSVLSDWLDHDSISERLAPRTIRDLEVAATITTTLNLLGKPTLADGLIASFDLDRFNASNGEDDGLSTNCELLMSLIRVENGIDRYRTKIEQVATSVCSIWWAKSHKEVINRRNTSSLYSILLLSKALTTYALAQSSNLDKEGILDDKISLMLTEALVTILRTQNEDGSWGEENSFEETCYAVLVIKYLTAFPFAYNFKSEIQCALDRSFDLISQRRSEWHSLAELWIGKPVYSSPILAQAYCISALKQPVWPKPPNMRRFGRFSLSSSSEKLSKLAHALPLLQNVETWQVKSCLLQGDQFARMVKASIPRIFPRENMRKETYLDLVPFTWATSRQFETLRLRNQELLDMMVLAVTIYQVDEFMEATVIQLDNHDMRKLDDAFDDLCSKEEITPSNGHVGNGNASSSGEETSEKSLAAITNILRQYIHFILHHPSVRYARASLQRQLRSDIKRFLRSHIRQVKDNRLLRAHKMRAVEAVHGSVFSWIRNTSSDHTGGPFAMTYYLCLIEGRGDSAQLISTEGLYVAQMVSQHLAALCRTYNDWGSRVRDKAEFNVNSLNFEEIRSDSDSLDDISGNGAFLNQSGTTSAAGHAEPERRLLFIAEFERRCMLNSLRELKEIVSPEVYVAVKLFCDVTDVYGQVYVVKDMTPRLKVTEQK
;
A
#
# COMPACT_ATOMS: atom_id res chain seq x y z
N MET A 1 -33.32 -18.48 8.22
CA MET A 1 -33.98 -18.40 9.56
C MET A 1 -34.98 -17.24 9.54
N ALA A 2 -36.13 -17.35 10.20
CA ALA A 2 -37.08 -16.23 10.25
C ALA A 2 -36.58 -15.13 11.21
N ALA A 3 -36.76 -13.85 10.86
CA ALA A 3 -36.30 -12.72 11.67
C ALA A 3 -36.87 -12.70 13.11
N THR A 4 -38.07 -13.25 13.29
CA THR A 4 -38.73 -13.42 14.59
C THR A 4 -38.01 -14.42 15.48
N GLU A 5 -37.49 -15.51 14.90
CA GLU A 5 -36.75 -16.55 15.63
C GLU A 5 -35.41 -16.01 16.14
N LEU A 6 -34.66 -15.29 15.30
CA LEU A 6 -33.41 -14.63 15.70
C LEU A 6 -33.60 -13.62 16.83
N THR A 7 -34.73 -12.94 16.83
CA THR A 7 -35.09 -11.96 17.87
C THR A 7 -35.35 -12.63 19.22
N PHE A 8 -35.95 -13.83 19.23
CA PHE A 8 -36.09 -14.63 20.44
C PHE A 8 -34.74 -15.10 20.98
N VAL A 9 -33.84 -15.57 20.11
CA VAL A 9 -32.48 -15.99 20.51
C VAL A 9 -31.66 -14.82 21.05
N ALA A 10 -31.83 -13.62 20.50
CA ALA A 10 -31.23 -12.40 21.03
C ALA A 10 -31.68 -12.14 22.46
N ALA A 11 -33.00 -12.24 22.74
CA ALA A 11 -33.53 -12.08 24.09
C ALA A 11 -32.98 -13.13 25.07
N GLU A 12 -32.82 -14.38 24.65
CA GLU A 12 -32.17 -15.42 25.47
C GLU A 12 -30.70 -15.12 25.74
N CYS A 13 -29.96 -14.65 24.73
CA CYS A 13 -28.57 -14.23 24.89
C CYS A 13 -28.45 -13.09 25.92
N LEU A 14 -29.35 -12.10 25.85
CA LEU A 14 -29.40 -10.96 26.77
C LEU A 14 -29.83 -11.37 28.20
N LYS A 15 -30.68 -12.40 28.35
CA LYS A 15 -30.96 -12.98 29.66
C LYS A 15 -29.76 -13.71 30.26
N LYS A 16 -28.89 -14.31 29.44
CA LYS A 16 -27.61 -14.85 29.94
C LYS A 16 -26.67 -13.73 30.36
N VAL A 17 -26.66 -12.59 29.65
CA VAL A 17 -25.92 -11.38 30.04
C VAL A 17 -26.34 -10.93 31.45
N SER A 18 -27.63 -10.96 31.75
CA SER A 18 -28.15 -10.61 33.07
C SER A 18 -27.97 -11.68 34.13
N GLN A 19 -27.51 -12.89 33.81
CA GLN A 19 -27.11 -13.90 34.80
C GLN A 19 -25.66 -13.70 35.24
N TYR A 20 -24.80 -13.16 34.37
CA TYR A 20 -23.47 -12.65 34.74
C TYR A 20 -23.56 -11.51 35.78
N ARG A 21 -24.72 -10.86 35.91
CA ARG A 21 -25.09 -9.94 37.00
C ARG A 21 -24.78 -10.49 38.40
N ASN A 22 -24.97 -11.78 38.66
CA ASN A 22 -24.73 -12.33 40.00
C ASN A 22 -23.25 -12.30 40.41
N HIS A 23 -22.34 -12.05 39.46
CA HIS A 23 -20.92 -11.77 39.73
C HIS A 23 -20.63 -10.27 39.93
N ILE A 24 -21.54 -9.39 39.51
CA ILE A 24 -21.41 -7.92 39.54
C ILE A 24 -22.18 -7.30 40.72
N ASP A 25 -23.34 -7.83 41.09
CA ASP A 25 -24.29 -7.26 42.07
C ASP A 25 -23.94 -7.55 43.55
N VAL A 26 -22.92 -8.39 43.82
CA VAL A 26 -22.52 -8.72 45.20
C VAL A 26 -21.57 -7.66 45.76
N GLY A 27 -22.01 -6.40 45.85
CA GLY A 27 -21.58 -5.35 46.80
C GLY A 27 -20.09 -5.12 47.09
N VAL A 28 -19.19 -5.73 46.35
CA VAL A 28 -17.74 -5.69 46.45
C VAL A 28 -17.28 -5.46 45.03
N ILE A 29 -16.62 -4.35 44.81
CA ILE A 29 -15.91 -3.98 43.58
C ILE A 29 -14.92 -5.12 43.25
N LYS A 30 -15.39 -6.16 42.56
CA LYS A 30 -14.66 -7.34 42.11
C LYS A 30 -15.19 -7.89 40.77
N SER A 31 -16.06 -7.16 40.07
CA SER A 31 -16.29 -7.41 38.65
C SER A 31 -15.02 -7.04 37.90
N SER A 32 -14.46 -7.99 37.16
CA SER A 32 -13.27 -7.73 36.38
C SER A 32 -13.61 -6.72 35.28
N PRO A 33 -12.73 -5.77 34.90
CA PRO A 33 -12.96 -4.89 33.74
C PRO A 33 -13.32 -5.68 32.46
N TRP A 34 -12.89 -6.94 32.39
CA TRP A 34 -13.18 -7.90 31.33
C TRP A 34 -14.67 -8.28 31.26
N ASP A 35 -15.31 -8.57 32.40
CA ASP A 35 -16.73 -8.95 32.42
C ASP A 35 -17.61 -7.78 31.94
N ILE A 36 -17.25 -6.56 32.33
CA ILE A 36 -17.96 -5.33 31.92
C ILE A 36 -17.78 -5.08 30.42
N LEU A 37 -16.57 -5.29 29.90
CA LEU A 37 -16.30 -5.16 28.47
C LEU A 37 -17.12 -6.16 27.65
N GLU A 38 -17.10 -7.44 28.00
CA GLU A 38 -17.81 -8.49 27.26
C GLU A 38 -19.31 -8.23 27.22
N VAL A 39 -19.88 -7.86 28.36
CA VAL A 39 -21.30 -7.51 28.46
C VAL A 39 -21.62 -6.28 27.61
N SER A 40 -20.80 -5.24 27.68
CA SER A 40 -21.01 -4.01 26.90
C SER A 40 -20.90 -4.25 25.39
N LEU A 41 -19.92 -5.05 24.96
CA LEU A 41 -19.76 -5.47 23.57
C LEU A 41 -20.96 -6.30 23.10
N ALA A 42 -21.37 -7.32 23.87
CA ALA A 42 -22.51 -8.16 23.49
C ALA A 42 -23.80 -7.35 23.34
N VAL A 43 -24.08 -6.44 24.28
CA VAL A 43 -25.29 -5.60 24.26
C VAL A 43 -25.24 -4.59 23.12
N SER A 44 -24.12 -3.88 22.94
CA SER A 44 -23.99 -2.92 21.84
C SER A 44 -24.11 -3.58 20.47
N LEU A 45 -23.52 -4.76 20.26
CA LEU A 45 -23.68 -5.55 19.02
C LEU A 45 -25.15 -5.89 18.73
N LEU A 46 -25.87 -6.37 19.73
CA LEU A 46 -27.27 -6.77 19.56
C LEU A 46 -28.18 -5.56 19.29
N LEU A 47 -27.95 -4.44 19.98
CA LEU A 47 -28.67 -3.18 19.74
C LEU A 47 -28.40 -2.65 18.32
N GLU A 48 -27.16 -2.68 17.86
CA GLU A 48 -26.79 -2.29 16.48
C GLU A 48 -27.36 -3.23 15.41
N ALA A 49 -27.73 -4.46 15.79
CA ALA A 49 -28.42 -5.42 14.92
C ALA A 49 -29.95 -5.27 14.96
N ASP A 50 -30.44 -4.10 15.39
CA ASP A 50 -31.87 -3.79 15.56
C ASP A 50 -32.59 -4.82 16.44
N CYS A 51 -31.95 -5.26 17.53
CA CYS A 51 -32.65 -6.02 18.58
C CYS A 51 -33.32 -5.03 19.53
N PRO A 52 -34.66 -5.08 19.69
CA PRO A 52 -35.38 -4.10 20.49
C PRO A 52 -34.95 -4.16 21.97
N PRO A 53 -34.59 -3.02 22.59
CA PRO A 53 -34.24 -2.95 24.01
C PRO A 53 -35.39 -3.41 24.92
N GLU A 54 -36.63 -3.30 24.45
CA GLU A 54 -37.84 -3.69 25.21
C GLU A 54 -37.87 -5.19 25.54
N LEU A 55 -37.15 -6.03 24.80
CA LEU A 55 -37.07 -7.47 25.05
C LEU A 55 -36.29 -7.84 26.32
N PHE A 56 -35.59 -6.87 26.90
CA PHE A 56 -34.73 -7.04 28.07
C PHE A 56 -34.71 -5.76 28.93
N LEU A 57 -35.84 -5.06 29.02
CA LEU A 57 -35.91 -3.72 29.63
C LEU A 57 -35.44 -3.70 31.09
N ASP A 58 -35.79 -4.72 31.88
CA ASP A 58 -35.39 -4.84 33.29
C ASP A 58 -33.87 -5.07 33.40
N GLU A 59 -33.33 -5.92 32.54
CA GLU A 59 -31.90 -6.18 32.42
C GLU A 59 -31.14 -4.94 31.91
N ALA A 60 -31.70 -4.23 30.94
CA ALA A 60 -31.15 -3.01 30.35
C ALA A 60 -31.05 -1.90 31.39
N ASN A 61 -32.11 -1.66 32.18
CA ASN A 61 -32.11 -0.66 33.24
C ASN A 61 -31.06 -0.97 34.31
N THR A 62 -30.94 -2.25 34.68
CA THR A 62 -29.91 -2.71 35.63
C THR A 62 -28.51 -2.46 35.06
N LEU A 63 -28.29 -2.82 33.80
CA LEU A 63 -27.02 -2.60 33.13
C LEU A 63 -26.68 -1.11 33.03
N VAL A 64 -27.65 -0.26 32.68
CA VAL A 64 -27.48 1.20 32.67
C VAL A 64 -26.98 1.70 34.02
N SER A 65 -27.54 1.21 35.14
CA SER A 65 -27.08 1.58 36.48
C SER A 65 -25.61 1.19 36.69
N VAL A 66 -25.28 -0.09 36.47
CA VAL A 66 -23.91 -0.62 36.65
C VAL A 66 -22.89 0.12 35.78
N LEU A 67 -23.23 0.36 34.53
CA LEU A 67 -22.36 1.04 33.56
C LEU A 67 -22.20 2.53 33.89
N SER A 68 -23.26 3.19 34.36
CA SER A 68 -23.20 4.59 34.80
C SER A 68 -22.33 4.73 36.06
N ASP A 69 -22.53 3.85 37.05
CA ASP A 69 -21.72 3.81 38.27
C ASP A 69 -20.24 3.54 37.97
N TRP A 70 -19.95 2.79 36.89
CA TRP A 70 -18.58 2.57 36.44
C TRP A 70 -17.95 3.84 35.83
N LEU A 71 -18.74 4.65 35.14
CA LEU A 71 -18.32 5.90 34.49
C LEU A 71 -18.39 7.13 35.41
N ASP A 72 -18.76 6.99 36.68
CA ASP A 72 -18.95 8.18 37.52
C ASP A 72 -17.62 8.92 37.77
N HIS A 73 -17.65 10.25 37.69
CA HIS A 73 -16.53 11.12 37.32
C HIS A 73 -15.32 11.08 38.29
N ASP A 74 -15.58 10.90 39.59
CA ASP A 74 -14.55 10.76 40.63
C ASP A 74 -13.85 9.39 40.51
N SER A 75 -14.56 8.36 40.05
CA SER A 75 -14.03 7.01 39.89
C SER A 75 -13.29 6.82 38.57
N ILE A 76 -13.70 7.47 37.47
CA ILE A 76 -12.98 7.39 36.18
C ILE A 76 -11.57 7.94 36.35
N SER A 77 -11.39 9.10 36.98
CA SER A 77 -10.07 9.72 37.09
C SER A 77 -9.12 8.91 37.98
N GLU A 78 -9.65 8.25 39.02
CA GLU A 78 -8.91 7.33 39.89
C GLU A 78 -8.63 5.97 39.22
N ARG A 79 -9.58 5.44 38.42
CA ARG A 79 -9.45 4.17 37.69
C ARG A 79 -8.61 4.30 36.42
N LEU A 80 -8.61 5.48 35.79
CA LEU A 80 -7.79 5.85 34.63
C LEU A 80 -6.48 6.56 35.04
N ALA A 81 -6.18 6.68 36.35
CA ALA A 81 -4.94 7.29 36.84
C ALA A 81 -3.71 6.63 36.18
N PRO A 82 -2.71 7.44 35.83
CA PRO A 82 -2.19 7.44 34.47
C PRO A 82 -1.49 6.13 34.20
N ARG A 83 -1.98 5.24 33.31
CA ARG A 83 -1.09 4.45 32.42
C ARG A 83 -1.68 3.44 31.42
N THR A 84 -2.91 2.90 31.48
CA THR A 84 -3.24 1.80 30.53
C THR A 84 -4.31 2.11 29.48
N ILE A 85 -3.94 1.90 28.21
CA ILE A 85 -4.80 2.00 27.01
C ILE A 85 -6.08 1.17 27.16
N ARG A 86 -5.97 0.04 27.85
CA ARG A 86 -7.03 -0.94 28.08
C ARG A 86 -8.25 -0.30 28.76
N ASP A 87 -8.05 0.53 29.76
CA ASP A 87 -9.17 1.09 30.51
C ASP A 87 -9.94 2.15 29.69
N LEU A 88 -9.25 2.80 28.75
CA LEU A 88 -9.87 3.75 27.82
C LEU A 88 -10.78 3.06 26.80
N GLU A 89 -10.37 1.92 26.27
CA GLU A 89 -11.19 1.12 25.34
C GLU A 89 -12.49 0.64 26.02
N VAL A 90 -12.40 0.18 27.27
CA VAL A 90 -13.58 -0.20 28.07
C VAL A 90 -14.50 1.00 28.26
N ALA A 91 -13.96 2.14 28.69
CA ALA A 91 -14.74 3.34 28.93
C ALA A 91 -15.43 3.87 27.65
N ALA A 92 -14.76 3.80 26.50
CA ALA A 92 -15.34 4.14 25.20
C ALA A 92 -16.47 3.18 24.81
N THR A 93 -16.29 1.87 25.01
CA THR A 93 -17.31 0.86 24.75
C THR A 93 -18.55 1.05 25.63
N ILE A 94 -18.35 1.35 26.93
CA ILE A 94 -19.44 1.63 27.87
C ILE A 94 -20.20 2.89 27.45
N THR A 95 -19.48 3.96 27.09
CA THR A 95 -20.08 5.21 26.61
C THR A 95 -20.95 4.97 25.38
N THR A 96 -20.46 4.17 24.41
CA THR A 96 -21.24 3.74 23.24
C THR A 96 -22.50 2.97 23.66
N THR A 97 -22.35 2.02 24.58
CA THR A 97 -23.45 1.14 25.03
C THR A 97 -24.55 1.92 25.75
N LEU A 98 -24.20 2.85 26.64
CA LEU A 98 -25.16 3.70 27.35
C LEU A 98 -25.95 4.60 26.38
N ASN A 99 -25.27 5.22 25.41
CA ASN A 99 -25.95 6.04 24.40
C ASN A 99 -26.88 5.19 23.53
N LEU A 100 -26.51 3.96 23.17
CA LEU A 100 -27.37 3.01 22.45
C LEU A 100 -28.60 2.57 23.27
N LEU A 101 -28.46 2.48 24.59
CA LEU A 101 -29.56 2.20 25.53
C LEU A 101 -30.45 3.42 25.81
N GLY A 102 -30.20 4.55 25.13
CA GLY A 102 -30.98 5.78 25.32
C GLY A 102 -30.65 6.53 26.61
N LYS A 103 -29.48 6.29 27.21
CA LYS A 103 -28.92 7.07 28.32
C LYS A 103 -27.84 8.03 27.79
N PRO A 104 -28.15 9.31 27.54
CA PRO A 104 -27.19 10.26 26.99
C PRO A 104 -25.96 10.37 27.89
N THR A 105 -24.80 10.05 27.34
CA THR A 105 -23.53 10.00 28.07
C THR A 105 -22.47 10.76 27.27
N LEU A 106 -21.87 11.78 27.87
CA LEU A 106 -20.84 12.62 27.24
C LEU A 106 -19.46 11.94 27.26
N ALA A 107 -18.60 12.29 26.30
CA ALA A 107 -17.26 11.73 26.17
C ALA A 107 -16.16 12.64 26.74
N ASP A 108 -16.51 13.70 27.48
CA ASP A 108 -15.55 14.71 27.94
C ASP A 108 -14.43 14.10 28.83
N GLY A 109 -14.79 13.19 29.73
CA GLY A 109 -13.83 12.45 30.57
C GLY A 109 -12.87 11.59 29.75
N LEU A 110 -13.37 10.90 28.71
CA LEU A 110 -12.54 10.11 27.80
C LEU A 110 -11.52 11.00 27.08
N ILE A 111 -11.96 12.15 26.59
CA ILE A 111 -11.11 13.11 25.87
C ILE A 111 -10.03 13.67 26.80
N ALA A 112 -10.38 14.00 28.04
CA ALA A 112 -9.42 14.53 29.02
C ALA A 112 -8.31 13.51 29.34
N SER A 113 -8.62 12.22 29.34
CA SER A 113 -7.64 11.14 29.54
C SER A 113 -6.90 10.73 28.27
N PHE A 114 -7.26 11.26 27.09
CA PHE A 114 -6.74 10.81 25.80
C PHE A 114 -5.60 11.71 25.27
N ASP A 115 -4.37 11.19 25.34
CA ASP A 115 -3.15 11.79 24.78
C ASP A 115 -2.74 11.16 23.43
N LEU A 116 -3.21 11.76 22.33
CA LEU A 116 -2.95 11.33 20.94
C LEU A 116 -1.48 11.03 20.64
N ASP A 117 -0.56 11.86 21.13
CA ASP A 117 0.85 11.73 20.80
C ASP A 117 1.43 10.47 21.45
N ARG A 118 1.02 10.16 22.68
CA ARG A 118 1.38 8.91 23.36
C ARG A 118 0.79 7.68 22.68
N PHE A 119 -0.44 7.75 22.18
CA PHE A 119 -1.11 6.63 21.50
C PHE A 119 -0.56 6.36 20.08
N ASN A 120 -0.05 7.40 19.41
CA ASN A 120 0.62 7.27 18.12
C ASN A 120 2.08 6.83 18.24
N ALA A 121 2.77 7.23 19.32
CA ALA A 121 4.19 6.96 19.55
C ALA A 121 4.49 5.66 20.30
N SER A 122 3.48 4.84 20.65
CA SER A 122 3.72 3.55 21.31
C SER A 122 4.40 2.57 20.33
N ASN A 123 5.73 2.56 20.37
CA ASN A 123 6.62 1.67 19.61
C ASN A 123 6.49 0.22 20.11
N GLY A 124 5.38 -0.43 19.77
CA GLY A 124 5.17 -1.87 19.97
C GLY A 124 4.62 -2.28 21.35
N GLU A 125 4.65 -1.41 22.36
CA GLU A 125 4.21 -1.77 23.72
C GLU A 125 2.69 -1.65 23.96
N ASP A 126 1.87 -1.16 23.03
CA ASP A 126 0.47 -0.85 23.33
C ASP A 126 -0.42 -0.67 22.06
N ASP A 127 -1.60 -1.32 22.01
CA ASP A 127 -2.48 -1.40 20.82
C ASP A 127 -3.36 -0.16 20.66
N GLY A 128 -2.78 0.88 20.06
CA GLY A 128 -3.50 2.13 19.79
C GLY A 128 -4.67 1.98 18.80
N LEU A 129 -4.70 0.96 17.92
CA LEU A 129 -5.71 0.96 16.84
C LEU A 129 -7.11 0.72 17.37
N SER A 130 -7.29 -0.36 18.12
CA SER A 130 -8.60 -0.77 18.66
C SER A 130 -9.21 0.31 19.55
N THR A 131 -8.40 0.87 20.45
CA THR A 131 -8.80 1.97 21.32
C THR A 131 -9.18 3.23 20.54
N ASN A 132 -8.41 3.59 19.50
CA ASN A 132 -8.77 4.71 18.64
C ASN A 132 -10.07 4.44 17.86
N CYS A 133 -10.32 3.20 17.42
CA CYS A 133 -11.57 2.82 16.75
C CYS A 133 -12.77 2.94 17.71
N GLU A 134 -12.66 2.42 18.93
CA GLU A 134 -13.72 2.53 19.94
C GLU A 134 -13.97 3.98 20.37
N LEU A 135 -12.91 4.76 20.57
CA LEU A 135 -13.04 6.19 20.86
C LEU A 135 -13.71 6.95 19.70
N LEU A 136 -13.35 6.65 18.46
CA LEU A 136 -13.98 7.27 17.29
C LEU A 136 -15.48 6.99 17.25
N MET A 137 -15.87 5.74 17.48
CA MET A 137 -17.28 5.34 17.53
C MET A 137 -18.03 6.01 18.68
N SER A 138 -17.44 6.07 19.87
CA SER A 138 -18.08 6.66 21.04
C SER A 138 -18.32 8.16 20.85
N LEU A 139 -17.33 8.90 20.33
CA LEU A 139 -17.46 10.34 20.04
C LEU A 139 -18.57 10.66 19.04
N ILE A 140 -18.73 9.83 18.01
CA ILE A 140 -19.76 10.03 16.98
C ILE A 140 -21.16 9.72 17.51
N ARG A 141 -21.28 8.74 18.43
CA ARG A 141 -22.56 8.25 18.96
C ARG A 141 -23.13 9.09 20.10
N VAL A 142 -22.37 10.02 20.66
CA VAL A 142 -22.91 11.03 21.59
C VAL A 142 -23.94 11.88 20.85
N GLU A 143 -25.03 12.24 21.53
CA GLU A 143 -26.02 13.20 21.00
C GLU A 143 -25.34 14.53 20.62
N ASN A 144 -25.54 15.00 19.39
CA ASN A 144 -24.82 16.15 18.81
C ASN A 144 -23.27 16.00 18.81
N GLY A 145 -22.76 14.77 18.91
CA GLY A 145 -21.33 14.47 19.04
C GLY A 145 -20.49 14.92 17.83
N ILE A 146 -21.04 14.84 16.61
CA ILE A 146 -20.36 15.29 15.38
C ILE A 146 -19.98 16.77 15.47
N ASP A 147 -20.89 17.62 15.96
CA ASP A 147 -20.64 19.06 16.06
C ASP A 147 -19.81 19.40 17.31
N ARG A 148 -20.09 18.74 18.44
CA ARG A 148 -19.38 18.98 19.70
C ARG A 148 -17.90 18.56 19.64
N TYR A 149 -17.61 17.44 19.00
CA TYR A 149 -16.28 16.81 19.02
C TYR A 149 -15.60 16.78 17.65
N ARG A 150 -16.07 17.57 16.68
CA ARG A 150 -15.59 17.59 15.28
C ARG A 150 -14.07 17.47 15.14
N THR A 151 -13.32 18.39 15.75
CA THR A 151 -11.86 18.42 15.67
C THR A 151 -11.24 17.14 16.25
N LYS A 152 -11.80 16.61 17.34
CA LYS A 152 -11.29 15.39 17.98
C LYS A 152 -11.60 14.16 17.13
N ILE A 153 -12.79 14.09 16.53
CA ILE A 153 -13.18 13.03 15.60
C ILE A 153 -12.21 12.98 14.40
N GLU A 154 -11.89 14.13 13.80
CA GLU A 154 -10.92 14.20 12.69
C GLU A 154 -9.50 13.79 13.11
N GLN A 155 -9.06 14.20 14.30
CA GLN A 155 -7.77 13.80 14.86
C GLN A 155 -7.69 12.28 15.08
N VAL A 156 -8.72 11.68 15.70
CA VAL A 156 -8.78 10.24 15.97
C VAL A 156 -8.86 9.46 14.66
N ALA A 157 -9.69 9.88 13.69
CA ALA A 157 -9.76 9.24 12.37
C ALA A 157 -8.40 9.30 11.63
N THR A 158 -7.69 10.42 11.73
CA THR A 158 -6.33 10.57 11.18
C THR A 158 -5.33 9.64 11.88
N SER A 159 -5.42 9.49 13.19
CA SER A 159 -4.61 8.54 13.98
C SER A 159 -4.88 7.09 13.56
N VAL A 160 -6.14 6.67 13.47
CA VAL A 160 -6.54 5.33 12.98
C VAL A 160 -5.91 5.05 11.61
N CYS A 161 -6.04 5.98 10.67
CA CYS A 161 -5.44 5.85 9.34
C CYS A 161 -3.91 5.79 9.42
N SER A 162 -3.27 6.63 10.24
CA SER A 162 -1.81 6.66 10.35
C SER A 162 -1.26 5.35 10.93
N ILE A 163 -1.88 4.81 11.97
CA ILE A 163 -1.50 3.53 12.59
C ILE A 163 -1.61 2.40 11.57
N TRP A 164 -2.75 2.30 10.86
CA TRP A 164 -2.94 1.27 9.84
C TRP A 164 -1.95 1.38 8.68
N TRP A 165 -1.65 2.60 8.25
CA TRP A 165 -0.71 2.84 7.13
C TRP A 165 0.74 2.56 7.51
N ALA A 166 1.10 2.74 8.78
CA ALA A 166 2.44 2.57 9.30
C ALA A 166 2.76 1.15 9.78
N LYS A 167 1.76 0.26 9.86
CA LYS A 167 1.91 -1.12 10.34
C LYS A 167 1.49 -2.15 9.29
N SER A 168 2.08 -3.35 9.34
CA SER A 168 1.61 -4.51 8.56
C SER A 168 0.36 -5.14 9.20
N HIS A 169 -0.45 -5.91 8.46
CA HIS A 169 -1.64 -6.57 9.06
C HIS A 169 -1.29 -7.47 10.27
N LYS A 170 -0.10 -8.09 10.27
CA LYS A 170 0.38 -8.91 11.40
C LYS A 170 0.77 -8.07 12.62
N GLU A 171 1.18 -6.82 12.41
CA GLU A 171 1.47 -5.85 13.49
C GLU A 171 0.21 -5.17 14.02
N VAL A 172 -0.93 -5.37 13.37
CA VAL A 172 -2.24 -4.81 13.71
C VAL A 172 -3.14 -5.90 14.32
N ILE A 173 -2.58 -6.69 15.23
CA ILE A 173 -3.37 -7.64 16.03
C ILE A 173 -3.85 -6.93 17.28
N ASN A 174 -5.13 -7.07 17.58
CA ASN A 174 -5.72 -6.51 18.78
C ASN A 174 -5.14 -7.21 20.01
N ARG A 175 -4.72 -6.46 21.03
CA ARG A 175 -4.14 -7.07 22.25
C ARG A 175 -5.14 -7.83 23.14
N ARG A 176 -6.43 -7.79 22.79
CA ARG A 176 -7.55 -8.48 23.43
C ARG A 176 -8.12 -9.61 22.59
N ASN A 177 -7.74 -9.71 21.32
CA ASN A 177 -8.23 -10.76 20.44
C ASN A 177 -7.12 -11.27 19.54
N THR A 178 -6.88 -12.58 19.57
CA THR A 178 -5.82 -13.22 18.77
C THR A 178 -6.10 -13.16 17.26
N SER A 179 -7.37 -12.99 16.87
CA SER A 179 -7.76 -12.89 15.46
C SER A 179 -7.55 -11.49 14.89
N SER A 180 -6.80 -11.43 13.79
CA SER A 180 -6.67 -10.21 12.99
C SER A 180 -8.00 -9.74 12.38
N LEU A 181 -8.98 -10.64 12.21
CA LEU A 181 -10.31 -10.31 11.71
C LEU A 181 -11.08 -9.41 12.67
N TYR A 182 -10.81 -9.52 13.98
CA TYR A 182 -11.39 -8.61 14.97
C TYR A 182 -10.88 -7.18 14.79
N SER A 183 -9.57 -7.00 14.55
CA SER A 183 -9.00 -5.67 14.24
C SER A 183 -9.61 -5.09 12.95
N ILE A 184 -9.78 -5.92 11.92
CA ILE A 184 -10.40 -5.51 10.65
C ILE A 184 -11.88 -5.13 10.87
N LEU A 185 -12.60 -5.87 11.73
CA LEU A 185 -13.97 -5.54 12.13
C LEU A 185 -14.05 -4.17 12.79
N LEU A 186 -13.24 -3.93 13.82
CA LEU A 186 -13.23 -2.64 14.53
C LEU A 186 -12.90 -1.48 13.59
N LEU A 187 -11.87 -1.65 12.75
CA LEU A 187 -11.50 -0.66 11.74
C LEU A 187 -12.66 -0.35 10.79
N SER A 188 -13.24 -1.41 10.21
CA SER A 188 -14.31 -1.28 9.22
C SER A 188 -15.53 -0.62 9.84
N LYS A 189 -15.92 -1.02 11.06
CA LYS A 189 -17.04 -0.46 11.80
C LYS A 189 -16.81 1.02 12.13
N ALA A 190 -15.65 1.37 12.68
CA ALA A 190 -15.34 2.74 13.09
C ALA A 190 -15.26 3.71 11.89
N LEU A 191 -14.58 3.32 10.82
CA LEU A 191 -14.46 4.17 9.61
C LEU A 191 -15.77 4.23 8.81
N THR A 192 -16.59 3.18 8.82
CA THR A 192 -17.95 3.24 8.26
C THR A 192 -18.82 4.22 9.05
N THR A 193 -18.73 4.16 10.39
CA THR A 193 -19.45 5.09 11.28
C THR A 193 -19.01 6.54 11.03
N TYR A 194 -17.71 6.78 10.90
CA TYR A 194 -17.15 8.08 10.52
C TYR A 194 -17.66 8.54 9.14
N ALA A 195 -17.59 7.69 8.12
CA ALA A 195 -18.07 8.04 6.79
C ALA A 195 -19.57 8.38 6.76
N LEU A 196 -20.39 7.64 7.53
CA LEU A 196 -21.82 7.88 7.68
C LEU A 196 -22.08 9.25 8.31
N ALA A 197 -21.36 9.56 9.39
CA ALA A 197 -21.44 10.84 10.07
C ALA A 197 -21.02 12.03 9.17
N GLN A 198 -20.04 11.83 8.29
CA GLN A 198 -19.57 12.87 7.36
C GLN A 198 -20.42 13.00 6.09
N SER A 199 -21.31 12.05 5.79
CA SER A 199 -22.07 12.02 4.52
C SER A 199 -23.04 13.20 4.33
N SER A 200 -23.36 13.94 5.40
CA SER A 200 -24.12 15.19 5.37
C SER A 200 -23.29 16.43 5.03
N ASN A 201 -21.95 16.33 5.10
CA ASN A 201 -21.01 17.42 4.90
C ASN A 201 -20.19 17.19 3.62
N LEU A 202 -20.73 17.68 2.50
CA LEU A 202 -20.18 17.48 1.15
C LEU A 202 -18.94 18.34 0.85
N ASP A 203 -18.50 19.18 1.78
CA ASP A 203 -17.43 20.12 1.53
C ASP A 203 -16.04 19.48 1.70
N LYS A 204 -15.44 19.25 0.53
CA LYS A 204 -14.04 18.87 0.21
C LYS A 204 -13.64 17.41 0.46
N GLU A 205 -13.39 16.71 -0.64
CA GLU A 205 -12.59 15.49 -0.69
C GLU A 205 -11.14 15.81 -0.26
N GLY A 206 -10.59 15.01 0.65
CA GLY A 206 -9.23 15.16 1.14
C GLY A 206 -8.42 13.85 1.09
N ILE A 207 -7.11 13.97 1.32
CA ILE A 207 -6.20 12.80 1.39
C ILE A 207 -6.67 11.79 2.43
N LEU A 208 -7.28 12.23 3.54
CA LEU A 208 -7.84 11.34 4.56
C LEU A 208 -8.95 10.43 3.98
N ASP A 209 -9.83 10.98 3.12
CA ASP A 209 -10.92 10.22 2.51
C ASP A 209 -10.37 9.16 1.54
N ASP A 210 -9.30 9.49 0.80
CA ASP A 210 -8.60 8.54 -0.07
C ASP A 210 -7.94 7.41 0.73
N LYS A 211 -7.31 7.75 1.87
CA LYS A 211 -6.74 6.75 2.78
C LYS A 211 -7.81 5.82 3.33
N ILE A 212 -8.92 6.36 3.83
CA ILE A 212 -10.05 5.57 4.35
C ILE A 212 -10.62 4.66 3.26
N SER A 213 -10.87 5.21 2.07
CA SER A 213 -11.43 4.46 0.94
C SER A 213 -10.56 3.27 0.55
N LEU A 214 -9.23 3.48 0.48
CA LEU A 214 -8.28 2.42 0.18
C LEU A 214 -8.27 1.35 1.27
N MET A 215 -8.20 1.75 2.54
CA MET A 215 -8.17 0.82 3.67
C MET A 215 -9.40 -0.09 3.72
N LEU A 216 -10.58 0.49 3.51
CA LEU A 216 -11.84 -0.25 3.48
C LEU A 216 -11.96 -1.15 2.26
N THR A 217 -11.46 -0.70 1.10
CA THR A 217 -11.38 -1.53 -0.11
C THR A 217 -10.47 -2.74 0.12
N GLU A 218 -9.30 -2.52 0.73
CA GLU A 218 -8.36 -3.59 1.05
C GLU A 218 -8.93 -4.55 2.09
N ALA A 219 -9.60 -4.06 3.12
CA ALA A 219 -10.29 -4.90 4.10
C ALA A 219 -11.29 -5.84 3.42
N LEU A 220 -12.16 -5.30 2.54
CA LEU A 220 -13.11 -6.10 1.78
C LEU A 220 -12.42 -7.17 0.93
N VAL A 221 -11.40 -6.77 0.16
CA VAL A 221 -10.68 -7.68 -0.75
C VAL A 221 -9.96 -8.77 0.05
N THR A 222 -9.34 -8.44 1.18
CA THR A 222 -8.72 -9.42 2.07
C THR A 222 -9.76 -10.43 2.55
N ILE A 223 -10.89 -9.98 3.08
CA ILE A 223 -11.96 -10.88 3.56
C ILE A 223 -12.44 -11.81 2.43
N LEU A 224 -12.73 -11.28 1.24
CA LEU A 224 -13.19 -12.10 0.12
C LEU A 224 -12.15 -13.15 -0.31
N ARG A 225 -10.86 -12.84 -0.22
CA ARG A 225 -9.77 -13.75 -0.62
C ARG A 225 -9.48 -14.85 0.40
N THR A 226 -9.71 -14.59 1.69
CA THR A 226 -9.32 -15.49 2.78
C THR A 226 -10.46 -16.35 3.29
N GLN A 227 -11.59 -16.41 2.56
CA GLN A 227 -12.67 -17.33 2.91
C GLN A 227 -12.25 -18.77 2.61
N ASN A 228 -12.48 -19.66 3.57
CA ASN A 228 -12.26 -21.08 3.40
C ASN A 228 -13.30 -21.68 2.44
N GLU A 229 -13.01 -22.86 1.89
CA GLU A 229 -13.89 -23.54 0.93
C GLU A 229 -15.30 -23.82 1.49
N ASP A 230 -15.41 -24.05 2.81
CA ASP A 230 -16.67 -24.30 3.51
C ASP A 230 -17.48 -23.03 3.83
N GLY A 231 -16.96 -21.84 3.47
CA GLY A 231 -17.60 -20.56 3.76
C GLY A 231 -17.22 -19.92 5.10
N SER A 232 -16.36 -20.59 5.89
CA SER A 232 -15.83 -20.04 7.14
C SER A 232 -14.64 -19.10 6.92
N TRP A 233 -14.21 -18.45 7.99
CA TRP A 233 -12.92 -17.74 8.09
C TRP A 233 -12.16 -18.18 9.33
N GLY A 234 -10.86 -17.91 9.35
CA GLY A 234 -9.96 -18.30 10.43
C GLY A 234 -9.24 -19.62 10.15
N GLU A 235 -8.16 -19.88 10.89
CA GLU A 235 -7.35 -21.11 10.72
C GLU A 235 -8.09 -22.36 11.21
N GLU A 236 -9.00 -22.20 12.18
CA GLU A 236 -9.77 -23.29 12.80
C GLU A 236 -11.25 -23.30 12.38
N ASN A 237 -11.60 -22.59 11.31
CA ASN A 237 -13.00 -22.43 10.84
C ASN A 237 -13.93 -21.93 11.96
N SER A 238 -13.44 -20.98 12.78
CA SER A 238 -14.16 -20.45 13.94
C SER A 238 -15.44 -19.72 13.51
N PHE A 239 -16.55 -20.00 14.20
CA PHE A 239 -17.81 -19.28 13.99
C PHE A 239 -17.68 -17.81 14.33
N GLU A 240 -16.95 -17.48 15.39
CA GLU A 240 -16.79 -16.10 15.83
C GLU A 240 -15.99 -15.29 14.79
N GLU A 241 -14.89 -15.86 14.28
CA GLU A 241 -14.11 -15.25 13.18
C GLU A 241 -14.91 -15.13 11.87
N THR A 242 -15.70 -16.15 11.55
CA THR A 242 -16.64 -16.11 10.42
C THR A 242 -17.64 -14.97 10.58
N CYS A 243 -18.16 -14.76 11.79
CA CYS A 243 -19.07 -13.66 12.08
C CYS A 243 -18.38 -12.29 11.99
N TYR A 244 -17.11 -12.17 12.41
CA TYR A 244 -16.34 -10.95 12.20
C TYR A 244 -16.26 -10.59 10.72
N ALA A 245 -15.89 -11.55 9.87
CA ALA A 245 -15.79 -11.37 8.42
C ALA A 245 -17.15 -11.00 7.78
N VAL A 246 -18.24 -11.66 8.17
CA VAL A 246 -19.59 -11.34 7.70
C VAL A 246 -19.99 -9.91 8.07
N LEU A 247 -19.73 -9.49 9.31
CA LEU A 247 -20.03 -8.12 9.76
C LEU A 247 -19.18 -7.09 9.01
N VAL A 248 -17.88 -7.37 8.79
CA VAL A 248 -17.02 -6.52 7.93
C VAL A 248 -17.66 -6.34 6.56
N ILE A 249 -18.05 -7.43 5.87
CA ILE A 249 -18.69 -7.34 4.56
C ILE A 249 -19.94 -6.45 4.63
N LYS A 250 -20.79 -6.62 5.65
CA LYS A 250 -22.01 -5.81 5.81
C LYS A 250 -21.72 -4.33 5.98
N TYR A 251 -20.79 -3.95 6.85
CA TYR A 251 -20.36 -2.55 6.99
C TYR A 251 -19.86 -1.97 5.66
N LEU A 252 -19.06 -2.75 4.93
CA LEU A 252 -18.44 -2.29 3.68
C LEU A 252 -19.42 -2.25 2.49
N THR A 253 -20.52 -3.01 2.52
CA THR A 253 -21.58 -2.92 1.51
C THR A 253 -22.31 -1.57 1.48
N ALA A 254 -22.12 -0.72 2.49
CA ALA A 254 -22.63 0.65 2.50
C ALA A 254 -21.90 1.57 1.50
N PHE A 255 -20.72 1.17 1.00
CA PHE A 255 -19.88 2.02 0.14
C PHE A 255 -20.10 1.76 -1.36
N PRO A 256 -19.96 2.80 -2.22
CA PRO A 256 -20.10 2.66 -3.66
C PRO A 256 -19.14 1.65 -4.29
N PHE A 257 -17.93 1.52 -3.75
CA PHE A 257 -16.94 0.62 -4.32
C PHE A 257 -17.33 -0.87 -4.20
N ALA A 258 -18.14 -1.23 -3.19
CA ALA A 258 -18.55 -2.62 -2.95
C ALA A 258 -19.40 -3.19 -4.09
N TYR A 259 -20.10 -2.32 -4.85
CA TYR A 259 -20.87 -2.75 -6.02
C TYR A 259 -20.01 -3.37 -7.13
N ASN A 260 -18.70 -3.06 -7.17
CA ASN A 260 -17.77 -3.69 -8.12
C ASN A 260 -17.54 -5.18 -7.81
N PHE A 261 -17.88 -5.64 -6.60
CA PHE A 261 -17.69 -7.00 -6.09
C PHE A 261 -19.01 -7.66 -5.68
N LYS A 262 -20.14 -7.20 -6.22
CA LYS A 262 -21.47 -7.62 -5.76
C LYS A 262 -21.66 -9.14 -5.83
N SER A 263 -21.19 -9.78 -6.91
CA SER A 263 -21.27 -11.23 -7.11
C SER A 263 -20.45 -11.99 -6.06
N GLU A 264 -19.22 -11.54 -5.84
CA GLU A 264 -18.26 -12.16 -4.92
C GLU A 264 -18.75 -12.02 -3.47
N ILE A 265 -19.24 -10.83 -3.11
CA ILE A 265 -19.87 -10.55 -1.82
C ILE A 265 -21.07 -11.45 -1.59
N GLN A 266 -21.99 -11.54 -2.55
CA GLN A 266 -23.19 -12.36 -2.39
C GLN A 266 -22.83 -13.84 -2.21
N CYS A 267 -21.92 -14.35 -3.04
CA CYS A 267 -21.47 -15.73 -2.97
C CYS A 267 -20.78 -16.06 -1.64
N ALA A 268 -19.96 -15.14 -1.13
CA ALA A 268 -19.32 -15.29 0.18
C ALA A 268 -20.34 -15.30 1.31
N LEU A 269 -21.28 -14.36 1.31
CA LEU A 269 -22.33 -14.27 2.33
C LEU A 269 -23.26 -15.49 2.32
N ASP A 270 -23.66 -15.97 1.14
CA ASP A 270 -24.55 -17.14 1.01
C ASP A 270 -23.92 -18.38 1.66
N ARG A 271 -22.66 -18.68 1.34
CA ARG A 271 -21.93 -19.80 1.97
C ARG A 271 -21.85 -19.67 3.49
N SER A 272 -21.53 -18.48 3.98
CA SER A 272 -21.39 -18.25 5.42
C SER A 272 -22.72 -18.29 6.15
N PHE A 273 -23.79 -17.77 5.57
CA PHE A 273 -25.12 -17.85 6.15
C PHE A 273 -25.63 -19.29 6.21
N ASP A 274 -25.36 -20.08 5.17
CA ASP A 274 -25.66 -21.51 5.18
C ASP A 274 -24.92 -22.23 6.31
N LEU A 275 -23.60 -22.00 6.43
CA LEU A 275 -22.77 -22.57 7.50
C LEU A 275 -23.26 -22.19 8.91
N ILE A 276 -23.42 -20.88 9.18
CA ILE A 276 -23.83 -20.36 10.50
C ILE A 276 -25.24 -20.86 10.84
N SER A 277 -26.16 -20.90 9.87
CA SER A 277 -27.55 -21.32 10.11
C SER A 277 -27.68 -22.81 10.36
N GLN A 278 -26.94 -23.65 9.64
CA GLN A 278 -27.02 -25.11 9.78
C GLN A 278 -26.43 -25.61 11.09
N ARG A 279 -25.43 -24.92 11.64
CA ARG A 279 -24.67 -25.35 12.83
C ARG A 279 -25.00 -24.53 14.08
N ARG A 280 -26.27 -24.14 14.25
CA ARG A 280 -26.73 -23.28 15.36
C ARG A 280 -26.44 -23.83 16.76
N SER A 281 -26.52 -25.15 16.94
CA SER A 281 -26.17 -25.79 18.23
C SER A 281 -24.71 -25.53 18.62
N GLU A 282 -23.86 -25.22 17.65
CA GLU A 282 -22.42 -25.02 17.79
C GLU A 282 -22.02 -23.54 17.89
N TRP A 283 -22.97 -22.59 17.97
CA TRP A 283 -22.64 -21.17 18.19
C TRP A 283 -21.90 -20.91 19.50
N HIS A 284 -22.01 -21.84 20.45
CA HIS A 284 -21.26 -21.82 21.70
C HIS A 284 -19.93 -22.57 21.59
N SER A 285 -19.55 -23.07 20.41
CA SER A 285 -18.26 -23.70 20.17
C SER A 285 -17.16 -22.68 20.44
N LEU A 286 -16.27 -23.02 21.36
CA LEU A 286 -15.38 -22.10 22.03
C LEU A 286 -14.05 -22.04 21.29
N ALA A 287 -13.89 -21.05 20.42
CA ALA A 287 -12.57 -20.64 19.97
C ALA A 287 -11.92 -19.77 21.07
N GLU A 288 -10.68 -20.08 21.45
CA GLU A 288 -9.91 -19.30 22.43
C GLU A 288 -9.34 -18.05 21.73
N LEU A 289 -10.20 -17.06 21.50
CA LEU A 289 -9.85 -15.83 20.79
C LEU A 289 -9.51 -14.67 21.71
N TRP A 290 -10.09 -14.62 22.91
CA TRP A 290 -10.02 -13.45 23.78
C TRP A 290 -8.80 -13.51 24.71
N ILE A 291 -8.10 -12.39 24.88
CA ILE A 291 -6.85 -12.33 25.64
C ILE A 291 -7.12 -11.67 27.01
N GLY A 292 -7.10 -12.49 28.06
CA GLY A 292 -7.20 -12.07 29.46
C GLY A 292 -5.87 -12.28 30.21
N LYS A 293 -5.91 -12.96 31.37
CA LYS A 293 -4.69 -13.49 32.00
C LYS A 293 -4.17 -14.72 31.22
N PRO A 294 -5.01 -15.74 30.97
CA PRO A 294 -4.86 -16.66 29.85
C PRO A 294 -5.65 -16.17 28.64
N VAL A 295 -5.40 -16.77 27.47
CA VAL A 295 -6.35 -16.72 26.35
C VAL A 295 -7.60 -17.52 26.75
N TYR A 296 -8.78 -17.06 26.36
CA TYR A 296 -10.05 -17.65 26.76
C TYR A 296 -11.10 -17.47 25.66
N SER A 297 -12.24 -18.13 25.83
CA SER A 297 -13.40 -18.06 24.95
C SER A 297 -14.56 -17.38 25.67
N SER A 298 -15.33 -16.58 24.93
CA SER A 298 -16.52 -15.90 25.47
C SER A 298 -17.78 -16.40 24.75
N PRO A 299 -18.53 -17.35 25.35
CA PRO A 299 -19.73 -17.90 24.73
C PRO A 299 -20.79 -16.83 24.42
N ILE A 300 -20.83 -15.78 25.26
CA ILE A 300 -21.80 -14.70 25.14
C ILE A 300 -21.49 -13.80 23.94
N LEU A 301 -20.21 -13.51 23.73
CA LEU A 301 -19.75 -12.76 22.56
C LEU A 301 -19.90 -13.57 21.29
N ALA A 302 -19.47 -14.83 21.27
CA ALA A 302 -19.65 -15.72 20.13
C ALA A 302 -21.13 -15.79 19.70
N GLN A 303 -22.05 -15.94 20.66
CA GLN A 303 -23.49 -15.93 20.40
C GLN A 303 -23.98 -14.57 19.88
N ALA A 304 -23.57 -13.45 20.51
CA ALA A 304 -23.96 -12.11 20.08
C ALA A 304 -23.46 -11.78 18.66
N TYR A 305 -22.24 -12.19 18.31
CA TYR A 305 -21.68 -12.06 16.97
C TYR A 305 -22.47 -12.88 15.95
N CYS A 306 -22.82 -14.13 16.25
CA CYS A 306 -23.64 -14.96 15.36
C CYS A 306 -25.01 -14.32 15.08
N ILE A 307 -25.68 -13.83 16.11
CA ILE A 307 -26.99 -13.18 15.98
C ILE A 307 -26.87 -11.90 15.17
N SER A 308 -25.88 -11.05 15.47
CA SER A 308 -25.66 -9.79 14.77
C SER A 308 -25.30 -10.01 13.30
N ALA A 309 -24.42 -10.98 13.04
CA ALA A 309 -24.02 -11.39 11.70
C ALA A 309 -25.19 -11.92 10.88
N LEU A 310 -26.23 -12.51 11.49
CA LEU A 310 -27.43 -12.93 10.76
C LEU A 310 -28.50 -11.85 10.64
N LYS A 311 -28.68 -10.97 11.65
CA LYS A 311 -29.76 -9.96 11.67
C LYS A 311 -29.45 -8.69 10.89
N GLN A 312 -28.21 -8.19 10.90
CA GLN A 312 -27.90 -6.90 10.26
C GLN A 312 -28.23 -6.92 8.76
N PRO A 313 -28.73 -5.83 8.17
CA PRO A 313 -29.04 -5.79 6.74
C PRO A 313 -27.78 -5.90 5.88
N VAL A 314 -27.89 -6.58 4.74
CA VAL A 314 -26.90 -6.53 3.65
C VAL A 314 -27.34 -5.43 2.68
N TRP A 315 -26.41 -4.62 2.17
CA TRP A 315 -26.71 -3.49 1.27
C TRP A 315 -27.68 -2.48 1.91
N PRO A 316 -27.31 -1.86 3.05
CA PRO A 316 -28.13 -0.79 3.62
C PRO A 316 -28.38 0.28 2.55
N LYS A 317 -29.57 0.90 2.55
CA LYS A 317 -29.92 1.96 1.59
C LYS A 317 -28.76 2.97 1.55
N PRO A 318 -28.09 3.16 0.41
CA PRO A 318 -26.83 3.86 0.38
C PRO A 318 -27.07 5.30 0.82
N PRO A 319 -26.45 5.76 1.93
CA PRO A 319 -26.26 7.18 2.15
C PRO A 319 -25.50 7.76 0.96
N ASN A 320 -25.47 9.09 0.81
CA ASN A 320 -24.67 9.72 -0.23
C ASN A 320 -23.16 9.59 0.07
N MET A 321 -22.62 8.38 -0.08
CA MET A 321 -21.25 7.97 0.22
C MET A 321 -20.28 8.24 -0.94
N ARG A 322 -20.69 9.09 -1.89
CA ARG A 322 -19.89 9.43 -3.09
C ARG A 322 -18.50 9.96 -2.74
N ARG A 323 -18.36 10.59 -1.57
CA ARG A 323 -17.09 11.11 -1.03
C ARG A 323 -16.04 10.01 -0.78
N PHE A 324 -16.46 8.80 -0.44
CA PHE A 324 -15.57 7.68 -0.05
C PHE A 324 -15.47 6.58 -1.11
N GLY A 325 -15.80 6.89 -2.37
CA GLY A 325 -15.63 5.93 -3.45
C GLY A 325 -16.48 6.21 -4.68
N ARG A 326 -16.00 5.71 -5.81
CA ARG A 326 -16.75 5.72 -7.08
C ARG A 326 -17.58 4.45 -7.22
N PHE A 327 -18.75 4.60 -7.82
CA PHE A 327 -19.59 3.47 -8.24
C PHE A 327 -18.94 2.67 -9.39
N SER A 328 -18.08 3.30 -10.19
CA SER A 328 -17.45 2.69 -11.35
C SER A 328 -15.97 3.01 -11.45
N LEU A 329 -15.23 2.06 -12.02
CA LEU A 329 -13.86 2.25 -12.49
C LEU A 329 -13.79 3.35 -13.56
N SER A 330 -12.61 3.94 -13.75
CA SER A 330 -12.38 4.99 -14.74
C SER A 330 -12.25 4.41 -16.16
N SER A 331 -12.33 5.26 -17.19
CA SER A 331 -12.07 4.83 -18.57
C SER A 331 -10.60 4.42 -18.80
N SER A 332 -9.66 4.92 -17.99
CA SER A 332 -8.29 4.41 -17.93
C SER A 332 -8.26 2.95 -17.45
N SER A 333 -9.14 2.58 -16.51
CA SER A 333 -9.19 1.22 -15.96
C SER A 333 -9.58 0.16 -16.99
N GLU A 334 -10.41 0.47 -18.00
CA GLU A 334 -10.72 -0.49 -19.08
C GLU A 334 -9.49 -0.84 -19.91
N LYS A 335 -8.63 0.15 -20.21
CA LYS A 335 -7.38 -0.06 -20.95
C LYS A 335 -6.41 -0.88 -20.12
N LEU A 336 -6.28 -0.57 -18.84
CA LEU A 336 -5.43 -1.31 -17.91
C LEU A 336 -5.95 -2.73 -17.68
N SER A 337 -7.27 -2.94 -17.65
CA SER A 337 -7.86 -4.28 -17.58
C SER A 337 -7.50 -5.12 -18.80
N LYS A 338 -7.62 -4.56 -20.02
CA LYS A 338 -7.20 -5.27 -21.24
C LYS A 338 -5.70 -5.57 -21.24
N LEU A 339 -4.88 -4.62 -20.79
CA LEU A 339 -3.46 -4.82 -20.62
C LEU A 339 -3.19 -5.97 -19.63
N ALA A 340 -3.88 -5.98 -18.49
CA ALA A 340 -3.70 -7.00 -17.45
C ALA A 340 -3.86 -8.42 -18.00
N HIS A 341 -4.93 -8.68 -18.75
CA HIS A 341 -5.20 -9.99 -19.34
C HIS A 341 -4.19 -10.39 -20.44
N ALA A 342 -3.39 -9.45 -20.94
CA ALA A 342 -2.32 -9.71 -21.90
C ALA A 342 -0.96 -9.98 -21.23
N LEU A 343 -0.83 -9.75 -19.92
CA LEU A 343 0.43 -9.95 -19.20
C LEU A 343 0.53 -11.40 -18.69
N PRO A 344 1.61 -12.15 -19.03
CA PRO A 344 1.82 -13.51 -18.55
C PRO A 344 1.72 -13.66 -17.03
N LEU A 345 2.21 -12.69 -16.25
CA LEU A 345 2.11 -12.73 -14.78
C LEU A 345 0.67 -12.70 -14.25
N LEU A 346 -0.26 -12.11 -14.99
CA LEU A 346 -1.64 -11.92 -14.54
C LEU A 346 -2.63 -12.90 -15.19
N GLN A 347 -2.16 -13.80 -16.06
CA GLN A 347 -3.04 -14.68 -16.85
C GLN A 347 -3.91 -15.63 -16.00
N ASN A 348 -3.44 -15.98 -14.80
CA ASN A 348 -4.12 -16.88 -13.86
C ASN A 348 -4.86 -16.12 -12.75
N VAL A 349 -4.88 -14.79 -12.78
CA VAL A 349 -5.55 -13.96 -11.77
C VAL A 349 -7.02 -13.84 -12.13
N GLU A 350 -7.90 -14.07 -11.15
CA GLU A 350 -9.34 -13.99 -11.39
C GLU A 350 -9.77 -12.56 -11.75
N THR A 351 -10.77 -12.43 -12.64
CA THR A 351 -11.18 -11.12 -13.16
C THR A 351 -11.58 -10.13 -12.06
N TRP A 352 -12.20 -10.59 -10.97
CA TRP A 352 -12.58 -9.73 -9.85
C TRP A 352 -11.37 -9.23 -9.05
N GLN A 353 -10.29 -10.01 -8.98
CA GLN A 353 -9.02 -9.61 -8.36
C GLN A 353 -8.30 -8.57 -9.22
N VAL A 354 -8.35 -8.70 -10.54
CA VAL A 354 -7.88 -7.64 -11.44
C VAL A 354 -8.69 -6.35 -11.25
N LYS A 355 -10.03 -6.46 -11.11
CA LYS A 355 -10.88 -5.29 -10.80
C LYS A 355 -10.52 -4.65 -9.46
N SER A 356 -10.19 -5.44 -8.44
CA SER A 356 -9.78 -4.88 -7.15
C SER A 356 -8.45 -4.14 -7.23
N CYS A 357 -7.49 -4.66 -7.99
CA CYS A 357 -6.22 -3.97 -8.25
C CYS A 357 -6.43 -2.66 -9.01
N LEU A 358 -7.34 -2.63 -9.99
CA LEU A 358 -7.69 -1.40 -10.71
C LEU A 358 -8.28 -0.33 -9.78
N LEU A 359 -9.18 -0.74 -8.88
CA LEU A 359 -9.79 0.16 -7.91
C LEU A 359 -8.77 0.73 -6.92
N GLN A 360 -7.91 -0.13 -6.37
CA GLN A 360 -6.82 0.28 -5.48
C GLN A 360 -5.82 1.18 -6.20
N GLY A 361 -5.47 0.85 -7.45
CA GLY A 361 -4.63 1.68 -8.32
C GLY A 361 -5.23 3.07 -8.53
N ASP A 362 -6.52 3.19 -8.82
CA ASP A 362 -7.22 4.48 -8.98
C ASP A 362 -7.21 5.30 -7.67
N GLN A 363 -7.30 4.64 -6.50
CA GLN A 363 -7.20 5.29 -5.18
C GLN A 363 -5.78 5.78 -4.90
N PHE A 364 -4.77 4.92 -5.09
CA PHE A 364 -3.37 5.31 -4.98
C PHE A 364 -3.00 6.43 -5.95
N ALA A 365 -3.51 6.42 -7.18
CA ALA A 365 -3.23 7.44 -8.18
C ALA A 365 -3.60 8.86 -7.71
N ARG A 366 -4.68 9.02 -6.94
CA ARG A 366 -5.07 10.32 -6.37
C ARG A 366 -4.07 10.79 -5.32
N MET A 367 -3.66 9.90 -4.43
CA MET A 367 -2.65 10.20 -3.42
C MET A 367 -1.29 10.49 -4.05
N VAL A 368 -0.85 9.69 -5.02
CA VAL A 368 0.38 9.93 -5.78
C VAL A 368 0.35 11.32 -6.44
N LYS A 369 -0.74 11.68 -7.13
CA LYS A 369 -0.91 13.01 -7.75
C LYS A 369 -0.84 14.15 -6.73
N ALA A 370 -1.33 13.94 -5.50
CA ALA A 370 -1.24 14.91 -4.42
C ALA A 370 0.16 14.98 -3.77
N SER A 371 0.94 13.89 -3.83
CA SER A 371 2.25 13.76 -3.16
C SER A 371 3.46 14.02 -4.06
N ILE A 372 3.31 14.01 -5.39
CA ILE A 372 4.42 14.27 -6.31
C ILE A 372 4.96 15.70 -6.12
N PRO A 373 6.28 15.86 -5.89
CA PRO A 373 6.87 17.18 -5.75
C PRO A 373 6.96 17.87 -7.11
N ARG A 374 6.70 19.18 -7.16
CA ARG A 374 6.79 20.00 -8.39
C ARG A 374 8.24 20.40 -8.71
N ILE A 375 9.11 19.41 -8.90
CA ILE A 375 10.55 19.60 -9.13
C ILE A 375 10.84 19.90 -10.61
N PHE A 376 10.22 19.13 -11.51
CA PHE A 376 10.50 19.20 -12.94
C PHE A 376 9.52 20.15 -13.65
N PRO A 377 10.00 21.09 -14.47
CA PRO A 377 9.15 21.89 -15.34
C PRO A 377 8.32 20.97 -16.27
N ARG A 378 7.05 21.31 -16.49
CA ARG A 378 6.15 20.51 -17.34
C ARG A 378 5.84 21.15 -18.69
N GLU A 379 6.40 22.32 -18.98
CA GLU A 379 6.29 22.96 -20.29
C GLU A 379 6.94 22.05 -21.35
N ASN A 380 6.20 21.70 -22.40
CA ASN A 380 6.63 20.80 -23.49
C ASN A 380 6.92 19.34 -23.09
N MET A 381 6.54 18.90 -21.89
CA MET A 381 6.71 17.50 -21.45
C MET A 381 5.60 16.58 -21.99
N ARG A 382 5.86 15.28 -22.01
CA ARG A 382 4.94 14.26 -22.54
C ARG A 382 3.69 14.13 -21.66
N LYS A 383 2.60 13.56 -22.22
CA LYS A 383 1.39 13.26 -21.46
C LYS A 383 1.71 12.19 -20.40
N GLU A 384 1.29 12.43 -19.17
CA GLU A 384 1.63 11.62 -18.00
C GLU A 384 0.85 10.30 -17.93
N THR A 385 1.03 9.42 -18.92
CA THR A 385 0.36 8.11 -18.97
C THR A 385 0.82 7.17 -17.85
N TYR A 386 2.00 7.42 -17.27
CA TYR A 386 2.54 6.66 -16.14
C TYR A 386 1.77 6.90 -14.83
N LEU A 387 1.01 7.99 -14.68
CA LEU A 387 0.32 8.33 -13.42
C LEU A 387 -0.80 7.36 -13.05
N ASP A 388 -1.39 6.69 -14.04
CA ASP A 388 -2.39 5.65 -13.80
C ASP A 388 -1.75 4.25 -13.85
N LEU A 389 -0.68 4.07 -14.65
CA LEU A 389 0.03 2.80 -14.78
C LEU A 389 0.78 2.42 -13.50
N VAL A 390 1.55 3.35 -12.92
CA VAL A 390 2.40 3.09 -11.74
C VAL A 390 1.56 2.58 -10.56
N PRO A 391 0.50 3.29 -10.11
CA PRO A 391 -0.34 2.77 -9.03
C PRO A 391 -0.95 1.40 -9.33
N PHE A 392 -1.36 1.17 -10.57
CA PHE A 392 -1.94 -0.10 -11.00
C PHE A 392 -0.94 -1.25 -10.91
N THR A 393 0.28 -1.10 -11.44
CA THR A 393 1.29 -2.17 -11.41
C THR A 393 1.68 -2.54 -9.99
N TRP A 394 1.86 -1.55 -9.11
CA TRP A 394 2.11 -1.78 -7.69
C TRP A 394 0.93 -2.47 -6.98
N ALA A 395 -0.32 -2.07 -7.27
CA ALA A 395 -1.50 -2.73 -6.71
C ALA A 395 -1.62 -4.19 -7.21
N THR A 396 -1.35 -4.45 -8.49
CA THR A 396 -1.39 -5.82 -9.03
C THR A 396 -0.29 -6.69 -8.48
N SER A 397 0.95 -6.22 -8.40
CA SER A 397 2.04 -7.08 -7.93
C SER A 397 1.88 -7.42 -6.44
N ARG A 398 1.30 -6.50 -5.66
CA ARG A 398 0.97 -6.75 -4.25
C ARG A 398 0.00 -7.92 -4.08
N GLN A 399 -0.86 -8.19 -5.06
CA GLN A 399 -1.86 -9.25 -4.94
C GLN A 399 -1.23 -10.65 -4.80
N PHE A 400 0.01 -10.83 -5.25
CA PHE A 400 0.73 -12.11 -5.20
C PHE A 400 1.37 -12.39 -3.85
N GLU A 401 1.42 -11.41 -2.96
CA GLU A 401 2.07 -11.54 -1.66
C GLU A 401 1.07 -11.92 -0.57
N THR A 402 1.48 -12.86 0.28
CA THR A 402 0.69 -13.30 1.45
C THR A 402 0.90 -12.39 2.66
N LEU A 403 2.06 -11.72 2.75
CA LEU A 403 2.34 -10.73 3.78
C LEU A 403 2.08 -9.33 3.24
N ARG A 404 1.31 -8.56 4.00
CA ARG A 404 0.96 -7.20 3.61
C ARG A 404 2.05 -6.21 4.02
N LEU A 405 2.63 -5.55 3.03
CA LEU A 405 3.54 -4.41 3.21
C LEU A 405 2.77 -3.13 3.58
N ARG A 406 3.48 -2.17 4.18
CA ARG A 406 2.89 -0.94 4.70
C ARG A 406 2.44 -0.04 3.55
N ASN A 407 1.26 0.56 3.66
CA ASN A 407 0.73 1.40 2.59
C ASN A 407 1.58 2.65 2.36
N GLN A 408 2.24 3.17 3.41
CA GLN A 408 3.14 4.30 3.27
C GLN A 408 4.36 3.95 2.39
N GLU A 409 4.96 2.78 2.57
CA GLU A 409 6.10 2.33 1.75
C GLU A 409 5.70 2.18 0.27
N LEU A 410 4.49 1.65 0.02
CA LEU A 410 3.97 1.53 -1.35
C LEU A 410 3.76 2.91 -1.99
N LEU A 411 3.19 3.86 -1.25
CA LEU A 411 2.99 5.22 -1.73
C LEU A 411 4.34 5.91 -2.03
N ASP A 412 5.32 5.80 -1.13
CA ASP A 412 6.65 6.39 -1.29
C ASP A 412 7.35 5.81 -2.54
N MET A 413 7.23 4.50 -2.76
CA MET A 413 7.78 3.85 -3.94
C MET A 413 7.05 4.20 -5.24
N MET A 414 5.72 4.35 -5.21
CA MET A 414 4.96 4.85 -6.37
C MET A 414 5.33 6.29 -6.72
N VAL A 415 5.49 7.17 -5.72
CA VAL A 415 5.95 8.54 -5.92
C VAL A 415 7.36 8.53 -6.51
N LEU A 416 8.28 7.73 -5.95
CA LEU A 416 9.63 7.60 -6.49
C LEU A 416 9.59 7.15 -7.95
N ALA A 417 8.85 6.09 -8.28
CA ALA A 417 8.72 5.58 -9.63
C ALA A 417 8.21 6.65 -10.61
N VAL A 418 7.23 7.47 -10.22
CA VAL A 418 6.80 8.61 -11.04
C VAL A 418 7.93 9.62 -11.23
N THR A 419 8.67 9.97 -10.17
CA THR A 419 9.78 10.92 -10.31
C THR A 419 10.94 10.38 -11.14
N ILE A 420 11.11 9.04 -11.23
CA ILE A 420 12.06 8.40 -12.15
C ILE A 420 11.66 8.65 -13.61
N TYR A 421 10.38 8.49 -13.95
CA TYR A 421 9.89 8.87 -15.29
C TYR A 421 10.09 10.37 -15.57
N GLN A 422 9.88 11.24 -14.58
CA GLN A 422 10.03 12.68 -14.76
C GLN A 422 11.49 13.10 -14.96
N VAL A 423 12.43 12.53 -14.20
CA VAL A 423 13.85 12.82 -14.38
C VAL A 423 14.35 12.24 -15.71
N ASP A 424 13.91 11.05 -16.11
CA ASP A 424 14.22 10.46 -17.42
C ASP A 424 13.77 11.38 -18.56
N GLU A 425 12.50 11.83 -18.55
CA GLU A 425 11.99 12.82 -19.50
C GLU A 425 12.80 14.13 -19.47
N PHE A 426 13.19 14.60 -18.29
CA PHE A 426 13.96 15.84 -18.14
C PHE A 426 15.38 15.70 -18.72
N MET A 427 16.04 14.57 -18.48
CA MET A 427 17.35 14.27 -19.06
C MET A 427 17.27 14.16 -20.59
N GLU A 428 16.23 13.50 -21.12
CA GLU A 428 15.99 13.35 -22.55
C GLU A 428 15.57 14.63 -23.27
N ALA A 429 14.82 15.53 -22.61
CA ALA A 429 14.28 16.73 -23.24
C ALA A 429 15.20 17.96 -23.08
N THR A 430 15.83 18.10 -21.91
CA THR A 430 16.58 19.31 -21.53
C THR A 430 18.09 19.07 -21.56
N VAL A 431 18.57 18.05 -20.86
CA VAL A 431 20.02 17.81 -20.72
C VAL A 431 20.65 17.39 -22.04
N ILE A 432 19.90 16.69 -22.91
CA ILE A 432 20.36 16.32 -24.25
C ILE A 432 20.78 17.53 -25.11
N GLN A 433 20.27 18.73 -24.81
CA GLN A 433 20.54 19.95 -25.58
C GLN A 433 21.87 20.62 -25.20
N LEU A 434 22.49 20.23 -24.08
CA LEU A 434 23.77 20.80 -23.63
C LEU A 434 24.93 20.44 -24.56
N ASP A 435 25.89 21.35 -24.72
CA ASP A 435 27.11 21.03 -25.45
C ASP A 435 28.02 20.08 -24.65
N ASN A 436 29.13 19.63 -25.26
CA ASN A 436 30.05 18.69 -24.62
C ASN A 436 30.80 19.30 -23.43
N HIS A 437 30.95 20.62 -23.37
CA HIS A 437 31.63 21.31 -22.29
C HIS A 437 30.72 21.42 -21.06
N ASP A 438 29.47 21.85 -21.25
CA ASP A 438 28.49 21.99 -20.17
C ASP A 438 28.04 20.62 -19.63
N MET A 439 27.96 19.59 -20.47
CA MET A 439 27.75 18.22 -19.98
C MET A 439 28.90 17.70 -19.11
N ARG A 440 30.16 18.09 -19.39
CA ARG A 440 31.29 17.72 -18.52
C ARG A 440 31.21 18.44 -17.18
N LYS A 441 30.93 19.76 -17.20
CA LYS A 441 30.69 20.52 -15.98
C LYS A 441 29.57 19.93 -15.13
N LEU A 442 28.48 19.48 -15.76
CA LEU A 442 27.37 18.83 -15.06
C LEU A 442 27.78 17.47 -14.44
N ASP A 443 28.55 16.67 -15.18
CA ASP A 443 29.07 15.37 -14.72
C ASP A 443 30.02 15.52 -13.52
N ASP A 444 30.88 16.54 -13.54
CA ASP A 444 31.75 16.91 -12.44
C ASP A 444 30.94 17.42 -11.23
N ALA A 445 29.86 18.18 -11.47
CA ALA A 445 28.99 18.69 -10.42
C ALA A 445 28.23 17.59 -9.66
N PHE A 446 28.04 16.39 -10.23
CA PHE A 446 27.38 15.28 -9.53
C PHE A 446 28.15 14.78 -8.30
N ASP A 447 29.48 14.90 -8.29
CA ASP A 447 30.27 14.61 -7.09
C ASP A 447 29.83 15.49 -5.92
N ASP A 448 29.69 16.80 -6.16
CA ASP A 448 29.27 17.77 -5.17
C ASP A 448 27.80 17.60 -4.76
N LEU A 449 26.91 17.39 -5.74
CA LEU A 449 25.47 17.28 -5.50
C LEU A 449 25.11 16.05 -4.66
N CYS A 450 25.85 14.94 -4.79
CA CYS A 450 25.60 13.71 -4.05
C CYS A 450 26.40 13.60 -2.74
N SER A 451 27.37 14.50 -2.48
CA SER A 451 28.26 14.41 -1.31
C SER A 451 27.98 15.42 -0.19
N LYS A 452 27.37 16.58 -0.48
CA LYS A 452 27.14 17.65 0.54
C LYS A 452 25.89 17.36 1.37
N GLU A 453 26.03 17.28 2.69
CA GLU A 453 24.94 16.99 3.66
C GLU A 453 24.10 18.21 4.08
N GLU A 454 24.38 19.42 3.59
CA GLU A 454 23.66 20.63 4.02
C GLU A 454 23.32 21.55 2.83
N ILE A 455 22.04 21.95 2.74
CA ILE A 455 21.61 23.12 1.97
C ILE A 455 21.14 24.16 2.99
N THR A 456 21.93 25.21 3.21
CA THR A 456 21.38 26.47 3.69
C THR A 456 20.51 27.06 2.59
N PRO A 457 19.27 27.52 2.88
CA PRO A 457 18.43 28.13 1.87
C PRO A 457 19.05 29.46 1.44
N SER A 458 19.62 29.48 0.23
CA SER A 458 19.96 30.74 -0.44
C SER A 458 18.66 31.41 -0.86
N ASN A 459 18.27 32.46 -0.14
CA ASN A 459 17.20 33.38 -0.55
C ASN A 459 17.60 34.06 -1.86
N GLY A 460 17.18 33.47 -2.99
CA GLY A 460 17.26 34.11 -4.30
C GLY A 460 16.13 35.11 -4.48
N HIS A 461 16.34 36.36 -4.07
CA HIS A 461 15.56 37.48 -4.59
C HIS A 461 15.83 37.60 -6.09
N VAL A 462 14.77 37.51 -6.89
CA VAL A 462 14.79 37.82 -8.33
C VAL A 462 14.97 39.33 -8.48
N GLY A 463 16.23 39.78 -8.50
CA GLY A 463 16.62 41.15 -8.81
C GLY A 463 16.62 41.35 -10.32
N ASN A 464 15.62 42.08 -10.81
CA ASN A 464 15.52 42.53 -12.20
C ASN A 464 16.59 43.60 -12.46
N GLY A 465 17.59 43.30 -13.28
CA GLY A 465 18.68 44.22 -13.61
C GLY A 465 19.18 44.01 -15.03
N ASN A 466 18.80 44.92 -15.93
CA ASN A 466 19.33 45.06 -17.29
C ASN A 466 20.84 45.36 -17.25
N ALA A 467 21.65 44.49 -17.85
CA ALA A 467 22.95 44.87 -18.39
C ALA A 467 23.31 43.94 -19.56
N SER A 468 23.54 44.56 -20.71
CA SER A 468 23.85 43.93 -21.98
C SER A 468 25.26 43.32 -21.95
N SER A 469 25.39 42.00 -22.09
CA SER A 469 26.63 41.37 -22.53
C SER A 469 26.33 40.07 -23.30
N SER A 470 27.14 39.82 -24.32
CA SER A 470 26.91 38.94 -25.47
C SER A 470 27.14 37.45 -25.20
N GLY A 471 26.18 36.59 -25.58
CA GLY A 471 26.39 35.18 -25.95
C GLY A 471 26.66 34.15 -24.84
N GLU A 472 27.46 34.46 -23.82
CA GLU A 472 27.89 33.48 -22.80
C GLU A 472 26.97 33.41 -21.56
N GLU A 473 26.31 34.52 -21.20
CA GLU A 473 25.44 34.58 -20.01
C GLU A 473 24.22 33.65 -20.08
N THR A 474 23.76 33.28 -21.28
CA THR A 474 22.55 32.45 -21.45
C THR A 474 22.82 30.96 -21.25
N SER A 475 24.00 30.45 -21.65
CA SER A 475 24.38 29.04 -21.42
C SER A 475 24.66 28.78 -19.94
N GLU A 476 25.36 29.71 -19.28
CA GLU A 476 25.71 29.57 -17.87
C GLU A 476 24.47 29.65 -16.95
N LYS A 477 23.52 30.54 -17.27
CA LYS A 477 22.20 30.60 -16.59
C LYS A 477 21.38 29.32 -16.79
N SER A 478 21.46 28.69 -17.97
CA SER A 478 20.77 27.42 -18.27
C SER A 478 21.37 26.24 -17.48
N LEU A 479 22.70 26.09 -17.46
CA LEU A 479 23.38 25.03 -16.73
C LEU A 479 23.14 25.14 -15.21
N ALA A 480 23.16 26.35 -14.66
CA ALA A 480 22.85 26.59 -13.25
C ALA A 480 21.41 26.20 -12.90
N ALA A 481 20.43 26.49 -13.77
CA ALA A 481 19.04 26.09 -13.59
C ALA A 481 18.87 24.56 -13.60
N ILE A 482 19.50 23.87 -14.57
CA ILE A 482 19.50 22.40 -14.64
C ILE A 482 20.10 21.79 -13.37
N THR A 483 21.26 22.30 -12.95
CA THR A 483 21.95 21.84 -11.74
C THR A 483 21.08 22.02 -10.49
N ASN A 484 20.33 23.12 -10.41
CA ASN A 484 19.42 23.38 -9.29
C ASN A 484 18.20 22.44 -9.27
N ILE A 485 17.63 22.10 -10.43
CA ILE A 485 16.53 21.12 -10.54
C ILE A 485 17.02 19.73 -10.08
N LEU A 486 18.18 19.29 -10.57
CA LEU A 486 18.76 18.00 -10.17
C LEU A 486 19.14 17.98 -8.68
N ARG A 487 19.59 19.11 -8.12
CA ARG A 487 19.81 19.24 -6.67
C ARG A 487 18.53 19.04 -5.88
N GLN A 488 17.40 19.63 -6.31
CA GLN A 488 16.11 19.45 -5.65
C GLN A 488 15.64 17.99 -5.73
N TYR A 489 15.83 17.32 -6.87
CA TYR A 489 15.52 15.91 -7.04
C TYR A 489 16.33 15.02 -6.09
N ILE A 490 17.66 15.21 -6.05
CA ILE A 490 18.56 14.48 -5.15
C ILE A 490 18.17 14.75 -3.68
N HIS A 491 17.91 16.01 -3.33
CA HIS A 491 17.51 16.41 -1.99
C HIS A 491 16.20 15.73 -1.56
N PHE A 492 15.19 15.72 -2.44
CA PHE A 492 13.91 15.06 -2.20
C PHE A 492 14.08 13.59 -1.80
N ILE A 493 14.95 12.85 -2.48
CA ILE A 493 15.21 11.43 -2.18
C ILE A 493 16.02 11.28 -0.89
N LEU A 494 17.14 12.02 -0.76
CA LEU A 494 18.10 11.82 0.32
C LEU A 494 17.62 12.35 1.68
N HIS A 495 16.65 13.27 1.70
CA HIS A 495 16.07 13.82 2.92
C HIS A 495 14.76 13.15 3.34
N HIS A 496 14.35 12.08 2.64
CA HIS A 496 13.22 11.26 3.08
C HIS A 496 13.48 10.74 4.50
N PRO A 497 12.50 10.82 5.44
CA PRO A 497 12.70 10.43 6.83
C PRO A 497 13.31 9.03 6.97
N SER A 498 12.74 8.03 6.30
CA SER A 498 13.26 6.64 6.37
C SER A 498 14.67 6.49 5.82
N VAL A 499 15.06 7.31 4.82
CA VAL A 499 16.45 7.32 4.32
C VAL A 499 17.40 7.86 5.39
N ARG A 500 17.00 8.92 6.11
CA ARG A 500 17.80 9.49 7.20
C ARG A 500 17.92 8.55 8.40
N TYR A 501 16.90 7.73 8.66
CA TYR A 501 16.90 6.74 9.73
C TYR A 501 17.63 5.44 9.38
N ALA A 502 17.76 5.09 8.09
CA ALA A 502 18.50 3.90 7.67
C ALA A 502 19.99 3.98 8.04
N ARG A 503 20.70 2.85 8.11
CA ARG A 503 22.14 2.84 8.44
C ARG A 503 22.99 3.62 7.44
N ALA A 504 24.10 4.17 7.94
CA ALA A 504 25.02 5.01 7.16
C ALA A 504 25.64 4.32 5.93
N SER A 505 25.82 2.99 5.93
CA SER A 505 26.29 2.27 4.74
C SER A 505 25.26 2.30 3.61
N LEU A 506 23.98 2.14 3.92
CA LEU A 506 22.90 2.16 2.94
C LEU A 506 22.63 3.58 2.42
N GLN A 507 22.71 4.60 3.29
CA GLN A 507 22.67 6.00 2.86
C GLN A 507 23.79 6.35 1.86
N ARG A 508 25.03 5.90 2.13
CA ARG A 508 26.17 6.08 1.22
C ARG A 508 25.97 5.31 -0.09
N GLN A 509 25.46 4.08 -0.02
CA GLN A 509 25.13 3.29 -1.20
C GLN A 509 24.09 4.02 -2.07
N LEU A 510 23.02 4.54 -1.47
CA LEU A 510 21.98 5.28 -2.19
C LEU A 510 22.55 6.52 -2.90
N ARG A 511 23.43 7.29 -2.23
CA ARG A 511 24.13 8.43 -2.86
C ARG A 511 24.95 7.98 -4.07
N SER A 512 25.68 6.86 -3.93
CA SER A 512 26.49 6.28 -5.01
C SER A 512 25.63 5.82 -6.18
N ASP A 513 24.50 5.17 -5.91
CA ASP A 513 23.61 4.64 -6.95
C ASP A 513 22.84 5.76 -7.68
N ILE A 514 22.38 6.81 -6.98
CA ILE A 514 21.78 8.00 -7.62
C ILE A 514 22.79 8.68 -8.55
N LYS A 515 24.03 8.84 -8.08
CA LYS A 515 25.12 9.39 -8.90
C LYS A 515 25.39 8.53 -10.13
N ARG A 516 25.43 7.21 -9.98
CA ARG A 516 25.61 6.27 -11.10
C ARG A 516 24.48 6.40 -12.12
N PHE A 517 23.23 6.46 -11.64
CA PHE A 517 22.04 6.70 -12.46
C PHE A 517 22.15 8.01 -13.27
N LEU A 518 22.42 9.14 -12.64
CA LEU A 518 22.52 10.44 -13.34
C LEU A 518 23.69 10.48 -14.35
N ARG A 519 24.83 9.89 -14.00
CA ARG A 519 25.97 9.76 -14.91
C ARG A 519 25.66 8.88 -16.12
N SER A 520 24.90 7.81 -15.90
CA SER A 520 24.51 6.89 -16.97
C SER A 520 23.62 7.56 -18.02
N HIS A 521 22.77 8.52 -17.65
CA HIS A 521 22.05 9.37 -18.61
C HIS A 521 22.99 10.22 -19.47
N ILE A 522 23.97 10.90 -18.86
CA ILE A 522 24.97 11.68 -19.62
C ILE A 522 25.74 10.76 -20.57
N ARG A 523 26.09 9.55 -20.11
CA ARG A 523 26.79 8.56 -20.91
C ARG A 523 25.94 8.08 -22.10
N GLN A 524 24.68 7.72 -21.87
CA GLN A 524 23.74 7.31 -22.92
C GLN A 524 23.55 8.43 -23.96
N VAL A 525 23.44 9.69 -23.54
CA VAL A 525 23.37 10.84 -24.45
C VAL A 525 24.61 10.94 -25.33
N LYS A 526 25.81 10.77 -24.76
CA LYS A 526 27.07 10.77 -25.51
C LYS A 526 27.12 9.59 -26.51
N ASP A 527 26.67 8.42 -26.10
CA ASP A 527 26.64 7.23 -26.96
C ASP A 527 25.64 7.41 -28.12
N ASN A 528 24.46 7.98 -27.87
CA ASN A 528 23.48 8.34 -28.90
C ASN A 528 24.06 9.33 -29.93
N ARG A 529 24.86 10.33 -29.48
CA ARG A 529 25.54 11.27 -30.38
C ARG A 529 26.58 10.57 -31.27
N LEU A 530 27.32 9.62 -30.71
CA LEU A 530 28.28 8.82 -31.49
C LEU A 530 27.55 7.94 -32.52
N LEU A 531 26.44 7.31 -32.15
CA LEU A 531 25.62 6.52 -33.05
C LEU A 531 25.06 7.37 -34.21
N ARG A 532 24.52 8.57 -33.93
CA ARG A 532 24.08 9.54 -34.95
C ARG A 532 25.18 9.96 -35.90
N ALA A 533 26.42 10.05 -35.41
CA ALA A 533 27.60 10.32 -36.21
C ALA A 533 28.14 9.06 -36.96
N HIS A 534 27.39 7.95 -36.95
CA HIS A 534 27.78 6.66 -37.51
C HIS A 534 29.07 6.06 -36.92
N LYS A 535 29.33 6.34 -35.63
CA LYS A 535 30.54 5.89 -34.90
C LYS A 535 30.23 4.77 -33.88
N MET A 536 29.48 3.73 -34.28
CA MET A 536 29.11 2.63 -33.37
C MET A 536 30.34 1.90 -32.79
N ARG A 537 31.39 1.70 -33.59
CA ARG A 537 32.67 1.13 -33.10
C ARG A 537 33.29 1.93 -31.95
N ALA A 538 33.06 3.25 -31.89
CA ALA A 538 33.53 4.07 -30.79
C ALA A 538 32.70 3.87 -29.51
N VAL A 539 31.41 3.55 -29.64
CA VAL A 539 30.56 3.15 -28.51
C VAL A 539 31.03 1.79 -27.97
N GLU A 540 31.23 0.82 -28.86
CA GLU A 540 31.73 -0.51 -28.50
C GLU A 540 33.11 -0.46 -27.86
N ALA A 541 34.03 0.34 -28.41
CA ALA A 541 35.37 0.51 -27.82
C ALA A 541 35.33 1.07 -26.40
N VAL A 542 34.32 1.85 -26.02
CA VAL A 542 34.21 2.39 -24.66
C VAL A 542 33.62 1.36 -23.70
N HIS A 543 32.61 0.61 -24.12
CA HIS A 543 31.96 -0.36 -23.23
C HIS A 543 32.66 -1.71 -23.18
N GLY A 544 33.43 -2.04 -24.22
CA GLY A 544 34.20 -3.27 -24.36
C GLY A 544 33.37 -4.46 -24.87
N SER A 545 32.16 -4.66 -24.33
CA SER A 545 31.24 -5.73 -24.74
C SER A 545 29.78 -5.39 -24.47
N VAL A 546 28.86 -6.16 -25.08
CA VAL A 546 27.42 -6.03 -24.81
C VAL A 546 27.10 -6.38 -23.36
N PHE A 547 27.82 -7.34 -22.76
CA PHE A 547 27.68 -7.71 -21.36
C PHE A 547 27.95 -6.52 -20.43
N SER A 548 29.06 -5.81 -20.66
CA SER A 548 29.44 -4.64 -19.87
C SER A 548 28.45 -3.49 -20.05
N TRP A 549 28.00 -3.26 -21.27
CA TRP A 549 27.00 -2.23 -21.55
C TRP A 549 25.65 -2.53 -20.89
N ILE A 550 25.15 -3.77 -21.01
CA ILE A 550 23.90 -4.22 -20.37
C ILE A 550 24.01 -4.08 -18.86
N ARG A 551 25.07 -4.56 -18.21
CA ARG A 551 25.16 -4.55 -16.73
C ARG A 551 25.48 -3.21 -16.08
N ASN A 552 26.00 -2.24 -16.85
CA ASN A 552 26.40 -0.94 -16.31
C ASN A 552 25.51 0.16 -16.90
N THR A 553 26.06 1.02 -17.77
CA THR A 553 25.45 2.23 -18.33
C THR A 553 23.96 2.06 -18.67
N SER A 554 23.59 1.00 -19.38
CA SER A 554 22.21 0.87 -19.85
C SER A 554 21.22 0.39 -18.78
N SER A 555 21.64 -0.49 -17.86
CA SER A 555 20.83 -0.88 -16.70
C SER A 555 20.75 0.23 -15.67
N ASP A 556 21.87 0.90 -15.39
CA ASP A 556 21.93 2.01 -14.44
C ASP A 556 21.03 3.15 -14.87
N HIS A 557 20.85 3.38 -16.18
CA HIS A 557 19.95 4.39 -16.75
C HIS A 557 18.47 4.16 -16.46
N THR A 558 18.06 2.94 -16.10
CA THR A 558 16.63 2.62 -15.86
C THR A 558 16.13 3.08 -14.49
N GLY A 559 17.03 3.45 -13.58
CA GLY A 559 16.70 3.84 -12.20
C GLY A 559 16.38 2.68 -11.26
N GLY A 560 16.24 1.45 -11.76
CA GLY A 560 15.95 0.26 -10.96
C GLY A 560 16.94 0.03 -9.80
N PRO A 561 18.27 0.06 -10.03
CA PRO A 561 19.25 -0.18 -8.98
C PRO A 561 19.13 0.77 -7.78
N PHE A 562 19.07 2.09 -8.02
CA PHE A 562 18.98 3.04 -6.91
C PHE A 562 17.59 3.00 -6.25
N ALA A 563 16.53 2.68 -7.00
CA ALA A 563 15.19 2.50 -6.46
C ALA A 563 15.11 1.31 -5.49
N MET A 564 15.83 0.21 -5.76
CA MET A 564 15.97 -0.89 -4.81
C MET A 564 16.68 -0.43 -3.54
N THR A 565 17.80 0.28 -3.67
CA THR A 565 18.55 0.81 -2.50
C THR A 565 17.68 1.78 -1.68
N TYR A 566 16.90 2.64 -2.32
CA TYR A 566 15.92 3.50 -1.65
C TYR A 566 14.84 2.67 -0.94
N TYR A 567 14.34 1.62 -1.57
CA TYR A 567 13.33 0.77 -0.95
C TYR A 567 13.87 0.05 0.30
N LEU A 568 15.11 -0.44 0.24
CA LEU A 568 15.79 -1.00 1.41
C LEU A 568 15.93 0.04 2.53
N CYS A 569 16.15 1.33 2.21
CA CYS A 569 16.11 2.39 3.22
C CYS A 569 14.72 2.57 3.85
N LEU A 570 13.63 2.42 3.08
CA LEU A 570 12.27 2.49 3.62
C LEU A 570 11.99 1.34 4.60
N ILE A 571 12.46 0.15 4.27
CA ILE A 571 12.32 -1.04 5.10
C ILE A 571 13.16 -0.91 6.37
N GLU A 572 14.41 -0.49 6.26
CA GLU A 572 15.31 -0.35 7.42
C GLU A 572 14.94 0.85 8.30
N GLY A 573 14.48 1.95 7.71
CA GLY A 573 14.05 3.17 8.40
C GLY A 573 12.70 3.05 9.12
N ARG A 574 12.30 1.83 9.52
CA ARG A 574 11.08 1.52 10.28
C ARG A 574 11.08 2.07 11.71
N GLY A 575 12.24 2.43 12.25
CA GLY A 575 12.38 2.93 13.61
C GLY A 575 12.60 1.85 14.67
N ASP A 576 12.56 0.57 14.27
CA ASP A 576 12.99 -0.54 15.12
C ASP A 576 14.51 -0.65 15.06
N SER A 577 15.17 -0.52 16.21
CA SER A 577 16.62 -0.38 16.39
C SER A 577 17.49 -1.58 15.91
N ALA A 578 16.94 -2.53 15.16
CA ALA A 578 17.67 -3.66 14.60
C ALA A 578 17.92 -3.46 13.09
N GLN A 579 19.13 -3.77 12.63
CA GLN A 579 19.42 -3.88 11.20
C GLN A 579 18.59 -5.03 10.63
N LEU A 580 17.45 -4.71 10.01
CA LEU A 580 16.49 -5.70 9.50
C LEU A 580 17.08 -6.61 8.41
N ILE A 581 18.14 -6.16 7.73
CA ILE A 581 18.82 -6.93 6.70
C ILE A 581 20.32 -7.04 7.00
N SER A 582 20.79 -8.29 7.13
CA SER A 582 22.20 -8.64 7.34
C SER A 582 23.09 -8.15 6.20
N THR A 583 24.41 -8.19 6.39
CA THR A 583 25.37 -7.84 5.34
C THR A 583 25.24 -8.79 4.14
N GLU A 584 25.10 -10.08 4.41
CA GLU A 584 24.88 -11.14 3.42
C GLU A 584 23.57 -10.93 2.68
N GLY A 585 22.48 -10.65 3.41
CA GLY A 585 21.18 -10.34 2.83
C GLY A 585 21.23 -9.12 1.92
N LEU A 586 21.92 -8.06 2.35
CA LEU A 586 22.10 -6.84 1.55
C LEU A 586 22.89 -7.12 0.27
N TYR A 587 23.95 -7.93 0.35
CA TYR A 587 24.75 -8.32 -0.81
C TYR A 587 23.90 -9.09 -1.84
N VAL A 588 23.14 -10.09 -1.39
CA VAL A 588 22.26 -10.87 -2.28
C VAL A 588 21.12 -10.01 -2.84
N ALA A 589 20.53 -9.11 -2.06
CA ALA A 589 19.51 -8.18 -2.54
C ALA A 589 20.04 -7.24 -3.65
N GLN A 590 21.30 -6.80 -3.54
CA GLN A 590 21.95 -6.04 -4.61
C GLN A 590 22.18 -6.88 -5.87
N MET A 591 22.58 -8.15 -5.73
CA MET A 591 22.67 -9.06 -6.88
C MET A 591 21.32 -9.24 -7.57
N VAL A 592 20.24 -9.47 -6.80
CA VAL A 592 18.86 -9.53 -7.32
C VAL A 592 18.56 -8.26 -8.13
N SER A 593 18.85 -7.08 -7.58
CA SER A 593 18.62 -5.81 -8.24
C SER A 593 19.40 -5.66 -9.55
N GLN A 594 20.65 -6.13 -9.62
CA GLN A 594 21.48 -6.03 -10.81
C GLN A 594 20.97 -6.94 -11.94
N HIS A 595 20.62 -8.19 -11.62
CA HIS A 595 20.01 -9.12 -12.57
C HIS A 595 18.67 -8.58 -13.09
N LEU A 596 17.85 -8.03 -12.19
CA LEU A 596 16.57 -7.42 -12.55
C LEU A 596 16.72 -6.19 -13.44
N ALA A 597 17.71 -5.33 -13.18
CA ALA A 597 17.98 -4.16 -14.01
C ALA A 597 18.43 -4.56 -15.43
N ALA A 598 19.31 -5.56 -15.55
CA ALA A 598 19.74 -6.13 -16.83
C ALA A 598 18.55 -6.72 -17.60
N LEU A 599 17.70 -7.50 -16.93
CA LEU A 599 16.47 -8.03 -17.50
C LEU A 599 15.57 -6.90 -18.05
N CYS A 600 15.32 -5.86 -17.25
CA CYS A 600 14.49 -4.74 -17.66
C CYS A 600 15.06 -3.99 -18.84
N ARG A 601 16.40 -3.80 -18.88
CA ARG A 601 17.04 -3.18 -20.03
C ARG A 601 16.83 -3.99 -21.30
N THR A 602 17.01 -5.30 -21.24
CA THR A 602 16.79 -6.16 -22.43
C THR A 602 15.35 -6.13 -22.93
N TYR A 603 14.36 -6.09 -22.03
CA TYR A 603 12.95 -5.91 -22.41
C TYR A 603 12.65 -4.53 -22.98
N ASN A 604 13.25 -3.48 -22.42
CA ASN A 604 13.12 -2.14 -22.96
C ASN A 604 13.67 -2.09 -24.39
N ASP A 605 14.91 -2.56 -24.60
CA ASP A 605 15.56 -2.59 -25.91
C ASP A 605 14.76 -3.38 -26.95
N TRP A 606 14.15 -4.49 -26.52
CA TRP A 606 13.25 -5.27 -27.36
C TRP A 606 12.02 -4.48 -27.80
N GLY A 607 11.31 -3.89 -26.83
CA GLY A 607 10.07 -3.14 -27.05
C GLY A 607 10.28 -1.85 -27.83
N SER A 608 11.43 -1.18 -27.63
CA SER A 608 11.77 0.11 -28.21
C SER A 608 12.46 0.04 -29.58
N ARG A 609 12.84 -1.16 -30.06
CA ARG A 609 13.73 -1.33 -31.23
C ARG A 609 13.38 -0.48 -32.47
N VAL A 610 12.09 -0.33 -32.76
CA VAL A 610 11.62 0.48 -33.91
C VAL A 610 11.83 1.97 -33.65
N ARG A 611 11.50 2.43 -32.43
CA ARG A 611 11.67 3.83 -32.00
C ARG A 611 13.14 4.19 -31.92
N ASP A 612 13.94 3.38 -31.25
CA ASP A 612 15.36 3.66 -31.04
C ASP A 612 16.13 3.71 -32.36
N LYS A 613 15.78 2.85 -33.32
CA LYS A 613 16.33 2.93 -34.68
C LYS A 613 15.97 4.24 -35.38
N ALA A 614 14.77 4.77 -35.17
CA ALA A 614 14.31 6.02 -35.78
C ALA A 614 14.90 7.27 -35.10
N GLU A 615 15.12 7.21 -33.79
CA GLU A 615 15.63 8.32 -32.97
C GLU A 615 17.16 8.30 -32.80
N PHE A 616 17.82 7.28 -33.37
CA PHE A 616 19.25 6.98 -33.21
C PHE A 616 19.66 6.85 -31.74
N ASN A 617 18.85 6.15 -30.96
CA ASN A 617 19.18 5.77 -29.59
C ASN A 617 19.96 4.46 -29.62
N VAL A 618 21.02 4.37 -28.81
CA VAL A 618 21.79 3.14 -28.66
C VAL A 618 20.94 2.09 -27.96
N ASN A 619 20.91 0.91 -28.57
CA ASN A 619 20.13 -0.24 -28.19
C ASN A 619 21.02 -1.49 -28.24
N SER A 620 20.75 -2.51 -27.42
CA SER A 620 21.46 -3.80 -27.45
C SER A 620 21.65 -4.36 -28.87
N LEU A 621 20.63 -4.22 -29.73
CA LEU A 621 20.64 -4.73 -31.11
C LEU A 621 21.62 -4.00 -32.05
N ASN A 622 22.26 -2.92 -31.60
CA ASN A 622 23.29 -2.22 -32.37
C ASN A 622 24.68 -2.86 -32.25
N PHE A 623 24.93 -3.67 -31.21
CA PHE A 623 26.24 -4.26 -30.95
C PHE A 623 26.55 -5.41 -31.91
N GLU A 624 27.80 -5.46 -32.37
CA GLU A 624 28.30 -6.47 -33.30
C GLU A 624 28.15 -7.90 -32.73
N GLU A 625 28.42 -8.10 -31.44
CA GLU A 625 28.27 -9.38 -30.73
C GLU A 625 26.86 -10.00 -30.86
N ILE A 626 25.83 -9.17 -30.96
CA ILE A 626 24.44 -9.64 -31.13
C ILE A 626 24.10 -9.83 -32.62
N ARG A 627 24.76 -9.13 -33.53
CA ARG A 627 24.48 -9.13 -34.97
C ARG A 627 25.23 -10.21 -35.76
N SER A 628 26.42 -10.63 -35.32
CA SER A 628 27.43 -11.16 -36.23
C SER A 628 27.49 -12.67 -36.47
N ASP A 629 26.79 -13.55 -35.74
CA ASP A 629 26.81 -15.00 -36.07
C ASP A 629 25.59 -15.47 -36.87
N SER A 630 25.21 -14.73 -37.91
CA SER A 630 24.13 -15.19 -38.82
C SER A 630 24.60 -16.21 -39.88
N ASP A 631 25.91 -16.47 -39.98
CA ASP A 631 26.50 -17.28 -41.05
C ASP A 631 27.06 -18.66 -40.61
N SER A 632 26.90 -19.09 -39.35
CA SER A 632 27.63 -20.28 -38.83
C SER A 632 26.84 -21.28 -37.98
N LEU A 633 25.51 -21.18 -37.87
CA LEU A 633 24.71 -22.08 -37.01
C LEU A 633 23.63 -22.90 -37.75
N ASP A 634 23.93 -23.37 -38.96
CA ASP A 634 23.07 -24.34 -39.67
C ASP A 634 23.16 -25.78 -39.12
N ASP A 635 23.92 -26.05 -38.04
CA ASP A 635 24.20 -27.42 -37.58
C ASP A 635 23.83 -27.74 -36.11
N ILE A 636 22.90 -26.98 -35.51
CA ILE A 636 22.27 -27.38 -34.23
C ILE A 636 20.76 -27.46 -34.40
N SER A 637 20.31 -28.35 -35.29
CA SER A 637 18.94 -28.87 -35.31
C SER A 637 18.71 -29.91 -34.19
N GLY A 638 19.11 -29.58 -32.96
CA GLY A 638 19.05 -30.46 -31.80
C GLY A 638 18.46 -29.76 -30.58
N ASN A 639 17.19 -30.05 -30.28
CA ASN A 639 16.48 -29.72 -29.04
C ASN A 639 16.08 -28.25 -28.80
N GLY A 640 15.23 -27.71 -29.68
CA GLY A 640 14.31 -26.62 -29.34
C GLY A 640 13.17 -27.02 -28.37
N ALA A 641 13.40 -28.01 -27.50
CA ALA A 641 12.40 -28.54 -26.56
C ALA A 641 12.46 -27.89 -25.15
N PHE A 642 13.45 -27.03 -24.89
CA PHE A 642 13.67 -26.44 -23.54
C PHE A 642 12.95 -25.11 -23.28
N LEU A 643 12.19 -24.57 -24.24
CA LEU A 643 11.52 -23.26 -24.14
C LEU A 643 10.03 -23.33 -23.76
N ASN A 644 9.47 -24.52 -23.47
CA ASN A 644 8.02 -24.70 -23.29
C ASN A 644 7.50 -24.75 -21.84
N GLN A 645 8.33 -24.48 -20.82
CA GLN A 645 7.88 -24.61 -19.42
C GLN A 645 7.66 -23.29 -18.65
N SER A 646 7.86 -22.12 -19.25
CA SER A 646 7.76 -20.84 -18.52
C SER A 646 6.94 -19.75 -19.22
N GLY A 647 5.85 -20.08 -19.92
CA GLY A 647 4.78 -19.12 -20.27
C GLY A 647 5.17 -17.85 -21.03
N THR A 648 6.40 -17.71 -21.53
CA THR A 648 6.89 -16.55 -22.26
C THR A 648 6.91 -16.82 -23.76
N THR A 649 6.60 -15.76 -24.52
CA THR A 649 6.56 -15.64 -25.98
C THR A 649 7.45 -16.65 -26.73
N SER A 650 6.81 -17.55 -27.49
CA SER A 650 7.53 -18.52 -28.32
C SER A 650 8.48 -17.81 -29.30
N ALA A 651 9.77 -18.13 -29.27
CA ALA A 651 10.79 -17.60 -30.19
C ALA A 651 10.58 -18.00 -31.68
N ALA A 652 9.48 -18.68 -31.99
CA ALA A 652 9.09 -19.09 -33.34
C ALA A 652 8.60 -17.86 -34.13
N GLY A 653 9.47 -17.30 -34.98
CA GLY A 653 9.14 -16.18 -35.88
C GLY A 653 10.03 -14.94 -35.77
N HIS A 654 10.97 -14.89 -34.83
CA HIS A 654 11.86 -13.74 -34.61
C HIS A 654 13.18 -13.83 -35.39
N ALA A 655 13.75 -12.67 -35.73
CA ALA A 655 15.08 -12.60 -36.34
C ALA A 655 16.16 -13.11 -35.36
N GLU A 656 17.31 -13.55 -35.88
CA GLU A 656 18.37 -14.15 -35.04
C GLU A 656 18.94 -13.20 -33.95
N PRO A 657 19.23 -11.90 -34.22
CA PRO A 657 19.65 -10.95 -33.18
C PRO A 657 18.60 -10.76 -32.08
N GLU A 658 17.33 -10.82 -32.48
CA GLU A 658 16.17 -10.73 -31.60
C GLU A 658 16.12 -11.94 -30.64
N ARG A 659 16.31 -13.16 -31.17
CA ARG A 659 16.36 -14.38 -30.35
C ARG A 659 17.47 -14.36 -29.31
N ARG A 660 18.65 -13.84 -29.67
CA ARG A 660 19.79 -13.70 -28.74
C ARG A 660 19.49 -12.75 -27.59
N LEU A 661 18.86 -11.61 -27.88
CA LEU A 661 18.48 -10.67 -26.82
C LEU A 661 17.49 -11.30 -25.83
N LEU A 662 16.50 -12.05 -26.34
CA LEU A 662 15.55 -12.78 -25.48
C LEU A 662 16.22 -13.91 -24.68
N PHE A 663 17.25 -14.56 -25.23
CA PHE A 663 18.05 -15.52 -24.47
C PHE A 663 18.78 -14.86 -23.29
N ILE A 664 19.38 -13.68 -23.50
CA ILE A 664 20.03 -12.91 -22.42
C ILE A 664 19.00 -12.53 -21.35
N ALA A 665 17.82 -12.06 -21.76
CA ALA A 665 16.72 -11.76 -20.83
C ALA A 665 16.37 -12.98 -19.97
N GLU A 666 16.17 -14.15 -20.58
CA GLU A 666 15.83 -15.36 -19.82
C GLU A 666 16.97 -15.85 -18.93
N PHE A 667 18.23 -15.65 -19.34
CA PHE A 667 19.39 -15.92 -18.49
C PHE A 667 19.37 -15.02 -17.23
N GLU A 668 19.20 -13.71 -17.39
CA GLU A 668 19.15 -12.76 -16.28
C GLU A 668 17.94 -13.01 -15.37
N ARG A 669 16.78 -13.40 -15.92
CA ARG A 669 15.61 -13.85 -15.15
C ARG A 669 15.94 -15.06 -14.27
N ARG A 670 16.59 -16.10 -14.81
CA ARG A 670 16.98 -17.28 -14.03
C ARG A 670 17.98 -16.95 -12.92
N CYS A 671 18.96 -16.09 -13.20
CA CYS A 671 19.90 -15.62 -12.18
C CYS A 671 19.17 -14.84 -11.07
N MET A 672 18.28 -13.91 -11.43
CA MET A 672 17.45 -13.16 -10.47
C MET A 672 16.63 -14.12 -9.58
N LEU A 673 15.95 -15.11 -10.17
CA LEU A 673 15.15 -16.09 -9.43
C LEU A 673 15.99 -17.01 -8.53
N ASN A 674 17.22 -17.36 -8.94
CA ASN A 674 18.17 -18.09 -8.09
C ASN A 674 18.56 -17.23 -6.87
N SER A 675 18.97 -15.98 -7.10
CA SER A 675 19.35 -15.07 -6.01
C SER A 675 18.18 -14.75 -5.08
N LEU A 676 16.94 -14.64 -5.58
CA LEU A 676 15.76 -14.51 -4.72
C LEU A 676 15.54 -15.74 -3.84
N ARG A 677 15.79 -16.95 -4.36
CA ARG A 677 15.71 -18.18 -3.55
C ARG A 677 16.74 -18.18 -2.44
N GLU A 678 17.98 -17.81 -2.74
CA GLU A 678 19.03 -17.67 -1.71
C GLU A 678 18.68 -16.59 -0.69
N LEU A 679 18.16 -15.44 -1.14
CA LEU A 679 17.75 -14.34 -0.27
C LEU A 679 16.72 -14.80 0.77
N LYS A 680 15.73 -15.59 0.34
CA LYS A 680 14.67 -16.12 1.20
C LYS A 680 15.20 -16.86 2.43
N GLU A 681 16.33 -17.56 2.28
CA GLU A 681 16.91 -18.38 3.35
C GLU A 681 17.73 -17.55 4.37
N ILE A 682 18.11 -16.32 4.03
CA ILE A 682 19.04 -15.50 4.82
C ILE A 682 18.45 -14.19 5.35
N VAL A 683 17.20 -13.85 5.00
CA VAL A 683 16.50 -12.65 5.48
C VAL A 683 15.16 -12.98 6.13
N SER A 684 14.60 -12.02 6.87
CA SER A 684 13.26 -12.20 7.44
C SER A 684 12.18 -12.31 6.35
N PRO A 685 11.05 -12.99 6.62
CA PRO A 685 9.95 -13.07 5.66
C PRO A 685 9.47 -11.71 5.14
N GLU A 686 9.49 -10.67 5.99
CA GLU A 686 9.08 -9.31 5.65
C GLU A 686 10.02 -8.67 4.63
N VAL A 687 11.33 -8.83 4.81
CA VAL A 687 12.35 -8.34 3.86
C VAL A 687 12.26 -9.08 2.54
N TYR A 688 12.10 -10.41 2.59
CA TYR A 688 11.96 -11.22 1.39
C TYR A 688 10.73 -10.80 0.57
N VAL A 689 9.56 -10.67 1.21
CA VAL A 689 8.33 -10.24 0.54
C VAL A 689 8.46 -8.83 -0.06
N ALA A 690 9.14 -7.92 0.64
CA ALA A 690 9.40 -6.59 0.09
C ALA A 690 10.26 -6.66 -1.19
N VAL A 691 11.41 -7.33 -1.14
CA VAL A 691 12.30 -7.47 -2.32
C VAL A 691 11.60 -8.21 -3.46
N LYS A 692 10.82 -9.26 -3.15
CA LYS A 692 10.02 -9.98 -4.14
C LYS A 692 8.97 -9.08 -4.78
N LEU A 693 8.23 -8.27 -4.01
CA LEU A 693 7.27 -7.31 -4.56
C LEU A 693 7.95 -6.36 -5.55
N PHE A 694 9.13 -5.83 -5.20
CA PHE A 694 9.87 -4.94 -6.10
C PHE A 694 10.23 -5.65 -7.42
N CYS A 695 10.64 -6.92 -7.35
CA CYS A 695 10.91 -7.73 -8.54
C CYS A 695 9.66 -7.92 -9.38
N ASP A 696 8.53 -8.26 -8.77
CA ASP A 696 7.27 -8.50 -9.47
C ASP A 696 6.73 -7.22 -10.14
N VAL A 697 6.80 -6.07 -9.46
CA VAL A 697 6.44 -4.76 -10.04
C VAL A 697 7.32 -4.45 -11.27
N THR A 698 8.61 -4.69 -11.12
CA THR A 698 9.59 -4.36 -12.15
C THR A 698 9.49 -5.30 -13.36
N ASP A 699 9.21 -6.59 -13.14
CA ASP A 699 8.92 -7.55 -14.21
C ASP A 699 7.60 -7.23 -14.94
N VAL A 700 6.56 -6.78 -14.21
CA VAL A 700 5.33 -6.26 -14.82
C VAL A 700 5.65 -5.09 -15.77
N TYR A 701 6.49 -4.13 -15.36
CA TYR A 701 6.90 -3.06 -16.29
C TYR A 701 7.61 -3.62 -17.52
N GLY A 702 8.55 -4.55 -17.35
CA GLY A 702 9.24 -5.22 -18.45
C GLY A 702 8.27 -5.86 -19.44
N GLN A 703 7.29 -6.61 -18.96
CA GLN A 703 6.26 -7.24 -19.80
C GLN A 703 5.37 -6.22 -20.49
N VAL A 704 5.03 -5.12 -19.82
CA VAL A 704 4.30 -4.01 -20.46
C VAL A 704 5.08 -3.47 -21.65
N TYR A 705 6.40 -3.25 -21.54
CA TYR A 705 7.24 -2.79 -22.65
C TYR A 705 7.29 -3.79 -23.82
N VAL A 706 7.28 -5.09 -23.53
CA VAL A 706 7.23 -6.14 -24.56
C VAL A 706 5.90 -6.15 -25.31
N VAL A 707 4.78 -5.99 -24.58
CA VAL A 707 3.42 -5.97 -25.16
C VAL A 707 3.14 -4.66 -25.89
N LYS A 708 3.65 -3.54 -25.36
CA LYS A 708 3.40 -2.21 -25.90
C LYS A 708 4.53 -1.25 -25.52
N ASP A 709 5.14 -0.63 -26.53
CA ASP A 709 6.03 0.50 -26.29
C ASP A 709 5.26 1.65 -25.63
N MET A 710 5.63 1.97 -24.40
CA MET A 710 4.99 3.00 -23.58
C MET A 710 5.65 4.36 -23.72
N THR A 711 6.79 4.47 -24.43
CA THR A 711 7.48 5.76 -24.63
C THR A 711 6.93 6.47 -25.87
N PRO A 712 6.30 7.66 -25.72
CA PRO A 712 5.85 8.46 -26.86
C PRO A 712 7.02 8.97 -27.70
N ARG A 713 6.89 8.94 -29.04
CA ARG A 713 7.89 9.50 -29.97
C ARG A 713 8.16 10.98 -29.70
N LEU A 714 9.41 11.40 -29.76
CA LEU A 714 9.75 12.83 -29.72
C LEU A 714 9.16 13.53 -30.95
N LYS A 715 8.49 14.67 -30.75
CA LYS A 715 8.13 15.56 -31.87
C LYS A 715 9.42 16.15 -32.41
N VAL A 716 9.91 15.63 -33.53
CA VAL A 716 11.00 16.25 -34.28
C VAL A 716 10.53 17.66 -34.63
N THR A 717 11.10 18.66 -33.96
CA THR A 717 10.97 20.03 -34.42
C THR A 717 11.98 20.11 -35.55
N GLU A 718 11.50 20.05 -36.80
CA GLU A 718 12.34 20.36 -37.96
C GLU A 718 12.86 21.79 -37.78
N GLN A 719 14.09 21.94 -37.31
CA GLN A 719 14.82 23.18 -37.47
C GLN A 719 15.17 23.27 -38.95
N LYS A 720 14.44 24.14 -39.66
CA LYS A 720 14.75 24.57 -41.02
C LYS A 720 16.07 25.32 -41.08
#